data_AF-A0AAY5KMW3-F1
#
_entry.id   AF-A0AAY5KMW3-F1
#
_cell.length_a   1.000
_cell.length_b   1.000
_cell.length_c   1.000
_cell.angle_alpha   90.00
_cell.angle_beta   90.00
_cell.angle_gamma   90.00
#
_symmetry.space_group_name_H-M   'P 1'
#
loop_
_entity.id
_entity.type
_entity.pdbx_description
1 polymer ?
#
loop_
_entity_poly.entity_id
_entity_poly.type
_entity_poly.pdbx_seq_one_letter_code
_entity_poly.pdbx_strand_id
1 'polypeptide(L)'
;MAKKECVTKCKGESSMLRNRRGELQIGEPKSPVSTHHESTQDSSKDNRLSEGDDQSSNGTLAQYDHNVYSPNNETQSTVYFLVVVLLSFSTRFYKIKEPPHVCWDETHFGKMGSYYINRTFFFDVHPPLGKMLIGLAGYMTGYDGTYPFLKPGDKYEHHNYWGMRGFCASLGSCLPPFAYLTVLDLSQSSTAALISPAYILLDPILMFFIMGSVLCMVKFNLQISRPFSAPWWLWLVLTGVNLSGALGVKFVGLFVILLVGLNTTWDLWRLLGDLDLSLILGSTSCPECLGLSFFPCFFILSHVSSGPGDGFFSSAFQSRLIGNNLHNASMPEYLAYGSTITVKNLRIAGGYLHSHWHLYPEGVGAKQQQVTAYLHKDYNNLWLVHRPNDKPDLVRHGDVIRLEHKETTRNLHSHRHEAPLTKKHFQVTGYGINGTGDPNDLWQVEVCGGRKGDLIKVLRSKVRFLHRATGCVLNSSGKTLPKWGWEQVEVTCSPYLKETPNSQWSIEDHINTKLPNISLAVLKPHFIEILLESHIVMIRGNSGLKPKDNEMNSKPWHWPVNYQGLRFSGVNETEYRVYLLGNPVIWWLNLLSLGLYLVMVAAASLALHRGVHFYLFNPLSYGMRGPLAHDPASTMAGLKWMDSWEF
;
A
#
# COMPACT_ATOMS: atom_id res chain seq x y z
N MET A 1 -26.29 48.44 24.94
CA MET A 1 -27.55 47.75 25.30
C MET A 1 -27.20 46.50 26.08
N ALA A 2 -28.03 46.18 27.07
CA ALA A 2 -27.71 45.57 28.37
C ALA A 2 -26.98 44.19 28.42
N LYS A 3 -26.15 44.09 29.48
CA LYS A 3 -25.60 42.91 30.17
C LYS A 3 -26.69 42.07 30.88
N LYS A 4 -26.39 40.78 31.13
CA LYS A 4 -26.55 39.97 32.38
C LYS A 4 -26.52 38.47 32.00
N GLU A 5 -25.56 37.62 32.39
CA GLU A 5 -25.22 37.10 33.73
C GLU A 5 -26.41 36.75 34.62
N CYS A 6 -26.64 35.44 34.88
CA CYS A 6 -26.87 34.96 36.24
C CYS A 6 -26.57 33.46 36.38
N VAL A 7 -25.99 33.14 37.53
CA VAL A 7 -25.43 31.89 38.02
C VAL A 7 -26.36 31.34 39.13
N THR A 8 -26.24 30.03 39.40
CA THR A 8 -26.41 29.30 40.70
C THR A 8 -27.74 28.68 41.19
N LYS A 9 -27.54 27.44 41.73
CA LYS A 9 -28.15 26.76 42.92
C LYS A 9 -29.53 26.10 42.74
N CYS A 10 -29.92 25.00 43.40
CA CYS A 10 -29.36 24.08 44.43
C CYS A 10 -30.30 22.83 44.47
N LYS A 11 -29.78 21.60 44.61
CA LYS A 11 -29.86 20.69 45.79
C LYS A 11 -31.23 20.34 46.41
N GLY A 12 -31.46 19.01 46.51
CA GLY A 12 -32.31 18.23 47.45
C GLY A 12 -32.40 16.80 46.87
N GLU A 13 -31.85 15.70 47.41
CA GLU A 13 -31.97 15.04 48.74
C GLU A 13 -33.44 14.98 49.22
N SER A 14 -34.06 13.85 49.60
CA SER A 14 -33.58 12.52 50.01
C SER A 14 -34.66 11.43 49.94
N SER A 15 -34.19 10.16 49.98
CA SER A 15 -34.69 8.99 50.75
C SER A 15 -36.04 8.32 50.46
N MET A 16 -35.99 7.02 50.14
CA MET A 16 -36.43 5.86 50.95
C MET A 16 -36.23 4.58 50.12
N LEU A 17 -35.88 3.37 50.60
CA LEU A 17 -35.24 2.85 51.81
C LEU A 17 -34.92 1.36 51.49
N ARG A 18 -33.88 0.83 52.14
CA ARG A 18 -33.27 -0.50 51.99
C ARG A 18 -33.79 -1.43 53.10
N ASN A 19 -34.00 -2.73 52.84
CA ASN A 19 -33.56 -3.92 53.63
C ASN A 19 -34.52 -5.13 53.64
N ARG A 20 -33.95 -6.31 53.31
CA ARG A 20 -33.87 -7.55 54.12
C ARG A 20 -32.88 -8.50 53.39
N ARG A 21 -31.67 -8.79 53.93
CA ARG A 21 -31.26 -9.90 54.84
C ARG A 21 -31.86 -11.26 54.42
N GLY A 22 -31.13 -12.37 54.26
CA GLY A 22 -29.72 -12.73 54.45
C GLY A 22 -29.55 -14.26 54.35
N GLU A 23 -28.33 -14.67 53.96
CA GLU A 23 -27.60 -15.90 54.33
C GLU A 23 -27.99 -17.35 53.89
N LEU A 24 -26.95 -18.05 53.41
CA LEU A 24 -26.59 -19.50 53.48
C LEU A 24 -27.42 -20.47 52.58
N GLN A 25 -26.85 -21.36 51.76
CA GLN A 25 -25.66 -22.22 51.93
C GLN A 25 -25.07 -22.73 50.59
N ILE A 26 -23.81 -23.17 50.68
CA ILE A 26 -22.88 -23.68 49.67
C ILE A 26 -23.10 -25.18 49.40
N GLY A 27 -22.80 -25.65 48.18
CA GLY A 27 -22.54 -27.08 47.93
C GLY A 27 -22.23 -27.42 46.46
N GLU A 28 -20.94 -27.56 46.15
CA GLU A 28 -20.39 -28.06 44.88
C GLU A 28 -19.99 -29.57 45.04
N PRO A 29 -19.41 -30.25 44.02
CA PRO A 29 -20.04 -31.31 43.22
C PRO A 29 -19.51 -32.74 43.53
N LYS A 30 -20.06 -33.78 42.86
CA LYS A 30 -19.35 -35.04 42.51
C LYS A 30 -20.17 -35.94 41.57
N SER A 31 -19.61 -36.25 40.40
CA SER A 31 -19.82 -37.49 39.63
C SER A 31 -19.10 -38.68 40.32
N PRO A 32 -19.14 -39.95 39.86
CA PRO A 32 -19.73 -40.57 38.65
C PRO A 32 -20.64 -41.79 38.98
N VAL A 33 -21.27 -42.50 38.04
CA VAL A 33 -20.82 -43.81 37.50
C VAL A 33 -21.87 -44.35 36.52
N SER A 34 -21.36 -45.02 35.49
CA SER A 34 -21.98 -45.79 34.40
C SER A 34 -23.00 -46.88 34.81
N THR A 35 -23.95 -47.21 33.93
CA THR A 35 -24.11 -48.58 33.38
C THR A 35 -25.13 -48.65 32.22
N HIS A 36 -24.86 -49.64 31.37
CA HIS A 36 -25.51 -50.04 30.11
C HIS A 36 -26.99 -50.46 30.23
N HIS A 37 -27.78 -50.31 29.16
CA HIS A 37 -28.26 -51.44 28.34
C HIS A 37 -29.16 -51.00 27.16
N GLU A 38 -28.67 -51.37 25.98
CA GLU A 38 -29.34 -51.96 24.80
C GLU A 38 -30.86 -52.29 24.84
N SER A 39 -31.57 -51.95 23.75
CA SER A 39 -32.00 -52.87 22.65
C SER A 39 -33.45 -52.75 22.15
N THR A 40 -33.54 -52.84 20.81
CA THR A 40 -34.58 -53.50 19.96
C THR A 40 -35.95 -52.84 19.78
N GLN A 41 -36.30 -52.46 18.53
CA GLN A 41 -37.11 -53.23 17.53
C GLN A 41 -38.57 -53.40 17.99
N ASP A 42 -39.64 -53.23 17.20
CA ASP A 42 -39.81 -53.49 15.79
C ASP A 42 -41.15 -52.91 15.26
N SER A 43 -41.26 -52.93 13.94
CA SER A 43 -42.39 -52.76 13.01
C SER A 43 -43.86 -52.87 13.47
N SER A 44 -44.78 -52.18 12.76
CA SER A 44 -45.78 -52.83 11.86
C SER A 44 -46.76 -51.84 11.20
N LYS A 45 -47.19 -52.25 10.00
CA LYS A 45 -48.09 -51.62 9.02
C LYS A 45 -49.57 -51.72 9.43
N ASP A 46 -50.45 -50.84 8.92
CA ASP A 46 -51.49 -51.26 7.96
C ASP A 46 -52.44 -50.14 7.46
N ASN A 47 -52.91 -50.38 6.23
CA ASN A 47 -53.79 -49.59 5.36
C ASN A 47 -55.26 -49.47 5.83
N ARG A 48 -55.98 -48.42 5.40
CA ARG A 48 -57.27 -48.51 4.64
C ARG A 48 -57.83 -47.17 4.18
N LEU A 49 -58.44 -47.20 2.99
CA LEU A 49 -59.13 -46.13 2.26
C LEU A 49 -60.51 -45.74 2.85
N SER A 50 -60.96 -44.49 2.65
CA SER A 50 -62.30 -44.16 2.11
C SER A 50 -62.45 -42.66 1.81
N GLU A 51 -63.34 -42.40 0.85
CA GLU A 51 -63.68 -41.21 0.06
C GLU A 51 -64.22 -39.98 0.82
N GLY A 52 -64.21 -38.82 0.15
CA GLY A 52 -65.24 -37.79 0.30
C GLY A 52 -64.75 -36.35 0.43
N ASP A 53 -64.92 -35.57 -0.64
CA ASP A 53 -64.54 -34.17 -0.84
C ASP A 53 -65.12 -33.17 0.17
N ASP A 54 -64.31 -32.17 0.53
CA ASP A 54 -64.59 -30.72 0.41
C ASP A 54 -63.55 -29.92 1.21
N GLN A 55 -62.48 -29.45 0.57
CA GLN A 55 -61.63 -28.39 1.12
C GLN A 55 -61.34 -27.29 0.10
N SER A 56 -61.90 -26.14 0.44
CA SER A 56 -61.58 -24.82 -0.08
C SER A 56 -60.09 -24.55 -0.11
N SER A 57 -59.64 -24.11 -1.28
CA SER A 57 -58.36 -23.49 -1.61
C SER A 57 -57.78 -22.59 -0.51
N ASN A 58 -56.71 -23.06 0.12
CA ASN A 58 -55.60 -22.22 0.59
C ASN A 58 -54.34 -22.74 -0.11
N GLY A 59 -53.85 -21.97 -1.08
CA GLY A 59 -52.63 -22.27 -1.83
C GLY A 59 -51.42 -22.20 -0.92
N THR A 60 -50.94 -23.36 -0.50
CA THR A 60 -49.65 -23.51 0.14
C THR A 60 -48.56 -23.29 -0.91
N LEU A 61 -47.76 -22.26 -0.65
CA LEU A 61 -46.40 -22.03 -1.12
C LEU A 61 -45.77 -23.31 -1.68
N ALA A 62 -45.60 -23.35 -3.01
CA ALA A 62 -44.88 -24.43 -3.69
C ALA A 62 -43.47 -24.51 -3.11
N GLN A 63 -43.28 -25.55 -2.29
CA GLN A 63 -42.03 -26.00 -1.74
C GLN A 63 -41.06 -26.18 -2.91
N TYR A 64 -40.10 -25.26 -3.04
CA TYR A 64 -39.04 -25.30 -4.03
C TYR A 64 -38.22 -26.56 -3.75
N ASP A 65 -38.51 -27.63 -4.47
CA ASP A 65 -37.91 -28.93 -4.28
C ASP A 65 -36.44 -28.85 -4.71
N HIS A 66 -35.57 -28.78 -3.71
CA HIS A 66 -34.12 -28.69 -3.87
C HIS A 66 -33.54 -30.08 -4.17
N ASN A 67 -34.10 -30.83 -5.13
CA ASN A 67 -33.74 -32.24 -5.35
C ASN A 67 -33.64 -32.62 -6.83
N VAL A 68 -32.77 -31.95 -7.58
CA VAL A 68 -32.03 -32.59 -8.70
C VAL A 68 -30.58 -32.11 -8.67
N TYR A 69 -29.89 -32.37 -7.56
CA TYR A 69 -28.43 -32.25 -7.48
C TYR A 69 -27.87 -33.68 -7.44
N SER A 70 -27.36 -34.16 -8.58
CA SER A 70 -26.84 -35.52 -8.65
C SER A 70 -25.53 -35.62 -7.83
N PRO A 71 -25.41 -36.54 -6.85
CA PRO A 71 -24.21 -36.70 -6.03
C PRO A 71 -22.94 -37.02 -6.85
N ASN A 72 -23.09 -37.43 -8.11
CA ASN A 72 -22.00 -37.65 -9.06
C ASN A 72 -21.29 -36.34 -9.50
N ASN A 73 -21.97 -35.20 -9.53
CA ASN A 73 -21.36 -33.93 -9.96
C ASN A 73 -20.48 -33.31 -8.87
N GLU A 74 -20.86 -33.48 -7.60
CA GLU A 74 -20.12 -32.95 -6.46
C GLU A 74 -18.80 -33.72 -6.24
N THR A 75 -18.86 -35.05 -6.40
CA THR A 75 -17.67 -35.91 -6.40
C THR A 75 -16.73 -35.59 -7.57
N GLN A 76 -17.25 -35.38 -8.79
CA GLN A 76 -16.43 -34.98 -9.93
C GLN A 76 -15.75 -33.62 -9.75
N SER A 77 -16.49 -32.60 -9.29
CA SER A 77 -15.93 -31.26 -9.02
C SER A 77 -14.84 -31.30 -7.95
N THR A 78 -15.03 -32.12 -6.91
CA THR A 78 -14.04 -32.33 -5.84
C THR A 78 -12.77 -32.98 -6.38
N VAL A 79 -12.90 -34.01 -7.22
CA VAL A 79 -11.76 -34.67 -7.87
C VAL A 79 -11.00 -33.67 -8.76
N TYR A 80 -11.69 -32.88 -9.58
CA TYR A 80 -11.03 -31.87 -10.41
C TYR A 80 -10.31 -30.81 -9.59
N PHE A 81 -10.90 -30.35 -8.49
CA PHE A 81 -10.24 -29.43 -7.58
C PHE A 81 -8.95 -30.02 -7.00
N LEU A 82 -8.98 -31.27 -6.51
CA LEU A 82 -7.79 -31.95 -5.98
C LEU A 82 -6.70 -32.10 -7.04
N VAL A 83 -7.07 -32.42 -8.28
CA VAL A 83 -6.13 -32.49 -9.42
C VAL A 83 -5.50 -31.12 -9.69
N VAL A 84 -6.29 -30.03 -9.71
CA VAL A 84 -5.78 -28.67 -9.89
C VAL A 84 -4.82 -28.29 -8.78
N VAL A 85 -5.13 -28.60 -7.52
CA VAL A 85 -4.23 -28.37 -6.38
C VAL A 85 -2.92 -29.15 -6.55
N LEU A 86 -3.00 -30.45 -6.82
CA LEU A 86 -1.82 -31.30 -6.95
C LEU A 86 -0.91 -30.86 -8.10
N LEU A 87 -1.48 -30.55 -9.27
CA LEU A 87 -0.73 -30.04 -10.42
C LEU A 87 -0.14 -28.66 -10.14
N SER A 88 -0.88 -27.78 -9.46
CA SER A 88 -0.42 -26.43 -9.13
C SER A 88 0.82 -26.45 -8.24
N PHE A 89 0.81 -27.27 -7.18
CA PHE A 89 1.96 -27.44 -6.29
C PHE A 89 3.10 -28.18 -6.99
N SER A 90 2.81 -29.26 -7.72
CA SER A 90 3.85 -30.05 -8.39
C SER A 90 4.63 -29.21 -9.41
N THR A 91 3.94 -28.40 -10.21
CA THR A 91 4.56 -27.57 -11.25
C THR A 91 5.40 -26.42 -10.68
N ARG A 92 4.95 -25.76 -9.61
CA ARG A 92 5.67 -24.61 -9.01
C ARG A 92 6.82 -25.00 -8.10
N PHE A 93 6.76 -26.18 -7.48
CA PHE A 93 7.87 -26.72 -6.69
C PHE A 93 8.89 -27.49 -7.52
N TYR A 94 8.58 -27.80 -8.77
CA TYR A 94 9.52 -28.44 -9.68
C TYR A 94 10.76 -27.56 -9.88
N LYS A 95 11.95 -28.13 -9.59
CA LYS A 95 13.26 -27.49 -9.80
C LYS A 95 13.44 -26.10 -9.20
N ILE A 96 12.77 -25.81 -8.11
CA ILE A 96 12.79 -24.50 -7.44
C ILE A 96 14.16 -24.04 -6.88
N LYS A 97 15.09 -24.97 -6.64
CA LYS A 97 16.50 -24.65 -6.31
C LYS A 97 17.33 -24.29 -7.54
N GLU A 98 16.81 -24.53 -8.74
CA GLU A 98 17.43 -24.15 -10.01
C GLU A 98 16.71 -22.90 -10.55
N PRO A 99 17.42 -21.83 -10.94
CA PRO A 99 18.88 -21.68 -10.92
C PRO A 99 19.45 -21.31 -9.53
N PRO A 100 20.67 -21.76 -9.18
CA PRO A 100 21.32 -21.46 -7.89
C PRO A 100 22.00 -20.08 -7.87
N HIS A 101 21.38 -19.10 -8.52
CA HIS A 101 21.85 -17.71 -8.59
C HIS A 101 20.68 -16.74 -8.50
N VAL A 102 20.99 -15.49 -8.14
CA VAL A 102 20.02 -14.42 -7.92
C VAL A 102 19.35 -14.04 -9.24
N CYS A 103 18.02 -14.05 -9.26
CA CYS A 103 17.21 -13.58 -10.39
C CYS A 103 16.86 -12.09 -10.25
N TRP A 104 16.42 -11.46 -11.36
CA TRP A 104 16.15 -10.02 -11.49
C TRP A 104 15.58 -9.35 -10.23
N ASP A 105 14.35 -9.67 -9.82
CA ASP A 105 13.69 -9.03 -8.67
C ASP A 105 14.10 -9.63 -7.31
N GLU A 106 14.78 -10.79 -7.27
CA GLU A 106 15.34 -11.34 -6.03
C GLU A 106 16.41 -10.40 -5.46
N THR A 107 17.11 -9.65 -6.31
CA THR A 107 18.08 -8.63 -5.86
C THR A 107 17.44 -7.57 -4.95
N HIS A 108 16.21 -7.16 -5.23
CA HIS A 108 15.54 -6.11 -4.48
C HIS A 108 14.81 -6.72 -3.28
N PHE A 109 13.91 -7.68 -3.52
CA PHE A 109 13.09 -8.25 -2.45
C PHE A 109 13.90 -9.07 -1.44
N GLY A 110 14.96 -9.77 -1.88
CA GLY A 110 15.87 -10.49 -0.98
C GLY A 110 16.71 -9.55 -0.11
N LYS A 111 17.22 -8.46 -0.70
CA LYS A 111 17.94 -7.40 0.02
C LYS A 111 17.05 -6.75 1.08
N MET A 112 15.83 -6.38 0.72
CA MET A 112 14.89 -5.78 1.68
C MET A 112 14.46 -6.78 2.77
N GLY A 113 14.31 -8.06 2.43
CA GLY A 113 14.09 -9.13 3.42
C GLY A 113 15.22 -9.22 4.44
N SER A 114 16.47 -9.08 3.98
CA SER A 114 17.66 -9.05 4.83
C SER A 114 17.66 -7.85 5.79
N TYR A 115 17.21 -6.68 5.31
CA TYR A 115 17.06 -5.51 6.17
C TYR A 115 16.03 -5.69 7.29
N TYR A 116 14.94 -6.43 7.06
CA TYR A 116 13.99 -6.76 8.13
C TYR A 116 14.60 -7.70 9.18
N ILE A 117 15.38 -8.70 8.75
CA ILE A 117 16.06 -9.64 9.67
C ILE A 117 17.08 -8.88 10.52
N ASN A 118 17.89 -8.02 9.90
CA ASN A 118 18.91 -7.22 10.57
C ASN A 118 18.34 -6.01 11.34
N ARG A 119 17.02 -5.77 11.26
CA ARG A 119 16.34 -4.59 11.83
C ARG A 119 16.97 -3.27 11.40
N THR A 120 17.42 -3.16 10.15
CA THR A 120 17.98 -1.93 9.58
C THR A 120 16.91 -1.19 8.80
N PHE A 121 16.80 0.11 9.01
CA PHE A 121 15.84 0.95 8.30
C PHE A 121 16.23 1.04 6.83
N PHE A 122 15.23 0.99 5.95
CA PHE A 122 15.42 1.28 4.54
C PHE A 122 14.20 1.97 3.97
N PHE A 123 14.42 2.74 2.90
CA PHE A 123 13.34 3.32 2.11
C PHE A 123 13.00 2.45 0.90
N ASP A 124 11.71 2.26 0.65
CA ASP A 124 11.18 1.66 -0.56
C ASP A 124 9.85 2.32 -0.96
N VAL A 125 9.53 2.32 -2.26
CA VAL A 125 8.31 2.92 -2.81
C VAL A 125 7.05 2.07 -2.56
N HIS A 126 7.22 0.78 -2.30
CA HIS A 126 6.11 -0.13 -2.05
C HIS A 126 5.87 -0.34 -0.55
N PRO A 127 4.60 -0.57 -0.16
CA PRO A 127 4.24 -1.04 1.17
C PRO A 127 5.04 -2.27 1.68
N PRO A 128 5.13 -2.47 3.01
CA PRO A 128 6.12 -3.36 3.61
C PRO A 128 5.74 -4.85 3.63
N LEU A 129 4.45 -5.21 3.59
CA LEU A 129 3.97 -6.56 3.94
C LEU A 129 4.63 -7.66 3.10
N GLY A 130 4.72 -7.49 1.79
CA GLY A 130 5.29 -8.52 0.91
C GLY A 130 6.76 -8.81 1.25
N LYS A 131 7.53 -7.77 1.58
CA LYS A 131 8.94 -7.86 1.94
C LYS A 131 9.13 -8.44 3.33
N MET A 132 8.26 -8.07 4.27
CA MET A 132 8.23 -8.64 5.63
C MET A 132 7.95 -10.15 5.58
N LEU A 133 7.01 -10.59 4.75
CA LEU A 133 6.69 -12.01 4.57
C LEU A 133 7.86 -12.80 3.95
N ILE A 134 8.57 -12.22 2.98
CA ILE A 134 9.79 -12.83 2.42
C ILE A 134 10.89 -12.93 3.48
N GLY A 135 11.11 -11.85 4.26
CA GLY A 135 12.05 -11.86 5.37
C GLY A 135 11.70 -12.90 6.43
N LEU A 136 10.41 -13.02 6.78
CA LEU A 136 9.90 -14.04 7.71
C LEU A 136 10.16 -15.47 7.19
N ALA A 137 9.87 -15.73 5.91
CA ALA A 137 10.13 -17.03 5.29
C ALA A 137 11.61 -17.39 5.27
N GLY A 138 12.49 -16.42 5.00
CA GLY A 138 13.93 -16.58 5.14
C GLY A 138 14.32 -16.93 6.57
N TYR A 139 13.90 -16.13 7.54
CA TYR A 139 14.22 -16.31 8.96
C TYR A 139 13.76 -17.69 9.47
N MET A 140 12.54 -18.12 9.15
CA MET A 140 11.99 -19.42 9.55
C MET A 140 12.76 -20.62 8.95
N THR A 141 13.49 -20.42 7.87
CA THR A 141 14.28 -21.48 7.20
C THR A 141 15.78 -21.38 7.45
N GLY A 142 16.21 -20.51 8.37
CA GLY A 142 17.60 -20.38 8.79
C GLY A 142 18.44 -19.43 7.95
N TYR A 143 17.83 -18.53 7.18
CA TYR A 143 18.54 -17.40 6.59
C TYR A 143 18.81 -16.32 7.64
N ASP A 144 20.06 -15.85 7.71
CA ASP A 144 20.61 -14.96 8.74
C ASP A 144 20.62 -13.48 8.33
N GLY A 145 20.27 -13.14 7.08
CA GLY A 145 20.22 -11.75 6.62
C GLY A 145 21.57 -11.17 6.18
N THR A 146 22.61 -11.99 6.02
CA THR A 146 23.97 -11.51 5.71
C THR A 146 24.26 -11.40 4.21
N TYR A 147 23.49 -12.08 3.36
CA TYR A 147 23.71 -12.06 1.91
C TYR A 147 23.31 -10.70 1.30
N PRO A 148 24.18 -10.07 0.49
CA PRO A 148 24.00 -8.67 0.10
C PRO A 148 23.06 -8.43 -1.10
N PHE A 149 22.75 -9.46 -1.90
CA PHE A 149 21.86 -9.35 -3.07
C PHE A 149 22.21 -8.18 -4.02
N LEU A 150 23.45 -8.15 -4.54
CA LEU A 150 23.95 -6.99 -5.29
C LEU A 150 23.47 -6.96 -6.74
N LYS A 151 23.68 -8.04 -7.51
CA LYS A 151 23.32 -8.08 -8.93
C LYS A 151 22.71 -9.43 -9.34
N PRO A 152 21.89 -9.45 -10.40
CA PRO A 152 21.41 -10.71 -10.96
C PRO A 152 22.60 -11.55 -11.46
N GLY A 153 22.54 -12.86 -11.21
CA GLY A 153 23.60 -13.82 -11.54
C GLY A 153 24.58 -14.10 -10.40
N ASP A 154 24.54 -13.36 -9.29
CA ASP A 154 25.34 -13.69 -8.11
C ASP A 154 24.92 -15.06 -7.55
N LYS A 155 25.89 -15.90 -7.19
CA LYS A 155 25.63 -17.21 -6.58
C LYS A 155 25.33 -17.03 -5.09
N TYR A 156 24.44 -17.88 -4.56
CA TYR A 156 24.02 -17.82 -3.14
C TYR A 156 25.07 -18.36 -2.15
N GLU A 157 26.15 -18.98 -2.65
CA GLU A 157 27.21 -19.58 -1.83
C GLU A 157 26.64 -20.54 -0.77
N HIS A 158 26.91 -20.28 0.51
CA HIS A 158 26.45 -21.09 1.65
C HIS A 158 25.10 -20.64 2.23
N HIS A 159 24.50 -19.58 1.71
CA HIS A 159 23.30 -18.98 2.29
C HIS A 159 22.03 -19.74 1.86
N ASN A 160 21.12 -19.95 2.81
CA ASN A 160 19.87 -20.68 2.55
C ASN A 160 18.78 -19.77 1.96
N TYR A 161 18.62 -19.78 0.64
CA TYR A 161 17.58 -19.01 -0.07
C TYR A 161 16.29 -19.81 -0.31
N TRP A 162 16.29 -21.12 0.02
CA TRP A 162 15.22 -22.05 -0.31
C TRP A 162 13.86 -21.60 0.26
N GLY A 163 13.82 -21.16 1.52
CA GLY A 163 12.54 -20.79 2.16
C GLY A 163 11.87 -19.59 1.52
N MET A 164 12.63 -18.61 1.03
CA MET A 164 12.08 -17.45 0.35
C MET A 164 11.39 -17.85 -0.97
N ARG A 165 12.06 -18.70 -1.78
CA ARG A 165 11.48 -19.24 -3.01
C ARG A 165 10.29 -20.15 -2.72
N GLY A 166 10.44 -21.06 -1.76
CA GLY A 166 9.39 -21.99 -1.34
C GLY A 166 8.13 -21.28 -0.86
N PHE A 167 8.26 -20.17 -0.13
CA PHE A 167 7.13 -19.34 0.29
C PHE A 167 6.42 -18.69 -0.90
N CYS A 168 7.17 -18.08 -1.82
CA CYS A 168 6.63 -17.50 -3.05
C CYS A 168 5.93 -18.56 -3.92
N ALA A 169 6.52 -19.75 -4.05
CA ALA A 169 5.92 -20.87 -4.77
C ALA A 169 4.68 -21.42 -4.07
N SER A 170 4.63 -21.45 -2.74
CA SER A 170 3.46 -21.86 -1.96
C SER A 170 2.28 -20.96 -2.23
N LEU A 171 2.45 -19.64 -2.07
CA LEU A 171 1.40 -18.66 -2.35
C LEU A 171 1.00 -18.66 -3.83
N GLY A 172 1.99 -18.79 -4.72
CA GLY A 172 1.75 -18.97 -6.15
C GLY A 172 0.92 -20.22 -6.46
N SER A 173 1.08 -21.29 -5.68
CA SER A 173 0.35 -22.55 -5.87
C SER A 173 -1.11 -22.49 -5.42
N CYS A 174 -1.48 -21.50 -4.60
CA CYS A 174 -2.86 -21.22 -4.24
C CYS A 174 -3.64 -20.50 -5.35
N LEU A 175 -2.95 -19.89 -6.33
CA LEU A 175 -3.60 -19.09 -7.37
C LEU A 175 -4.50 -19.94 -8.30
N PRO A 176 -4.06 -21.10 -8.84
CA PRO A 176 -4.92 -21.95 -9.67
C PRO A 176 -6.15 -22.48 -8.92
N PRO A 177 -6.04 -22.98 -7.66
CA PRO A 177 -7.22 -23.31 -6.84
C PRO A 177 -8.18 -22.13 -6.63
N PHE A 178 -7.67 -20.92 -6.39
CA PHE A 178 -8.53 -19.73 -6.25
C PHE A 178 -9.25 -19.40 -7.56
N ALA A 179 -8.58 -19.47 -8.71
CA ALA A 179 -9.21 -19.29 -10.02
C ALA A 179 -10.30 -20.34 -10.25
N TYR A 180 -9.99 -21.62 -10.01
CA TYR A 180 -10.95 -22.72 -10.16
C TYR A 180 -12.21 -22.49 -9.34
N LEU A 181 -12.07 -22.20 -8.03
CA LEU A 181 -13.22 -21.97 -7.15
C LEU A 181 -14.02 -20.73 -7.55
N THR A 182 -13.34 -19.65 -7.92
CA THR A 182 -13.99 -18.41 -8.36
C THR A 182 -14.84 -18.65 -9.62
N VAL A 183 -14.28 -19.33 -10.62
CA VAL A 183 -15.00 -19.63 -11.87
C VAL A 183 -16.09 -20.67 -11.64
N LEU A 184 -15.86 -21.66 -10.78
CA LEU A 184 -16.89 -22.64 -10.43
C LEU A 184 -18.09 -21.96 -9.78
N ASP A 185 -17.87 -21.06 -8.82
CA ASP A 185 -18.93 -20.33 -8.13
C ASP A 185 -19.69 -19.39 -9.08
N LEU A 186 -19.00 -18.72 -10.02
CA LEU A 186 -19.61 -17.79 -10.97
C LEU A 186 -20.34 -18.47 -12.13
N SER A 187 -19.79 -19.56 -12.67
CA SER A 187 -20.30 -20.21 -13.89
C SER A 187 -21.13 -21.46 -13.60
N GLN A 188 -21.05 -22.02 -12.39
CA GLN A 188 -21.65 -23.31 -12.01
C GLN A 188 -21.23 -24.48 -12.92
N SER A 189 -20.11 -24.32 -13.64
CA SER A 189 -19.61 -25.29 -14.62
C SER A 189 -18.21 -25.77 -14.27
N SER A 190 -18.08 -27.07 -13.98
CA SER A 190 -16.81 -27.70 -13.65
C SER A 190 -15.83 -27.70 -14.83
N THR A 191 -16.33 -27.77 -16.07
CA THR A 191 -15.48 -27.74 -17.27
C THR A 191 -14.89 -26.35 -17.52
N ALA A 192 -15.68 -25.30 -17.32
CA ALA A 192 -15.18 -23.92 -17.41
C ALA A 192 -14.15 -23.62 -16.30
N ALA A 193 -14.43 -24.08 -15.09
CA ALA A 193 -13.53 -23.93 -13.94
C ALA A 193 -12.16 -24.59 -14.19
N LEU A 194 -12.12 -25.75 -14.86
CA LEU A 194 -10.88 -26.48 -15.16
C LEU A 194 -9.97 -25.77 -16.18
N ILE A 195 -10.52 -24.94 -17.07
CA ILE A 195 -9.76 -24.21 -18.10
C ILE A 195 -9.15 -22.91 -17.54
N SER A 196 -9.81 -22.29 -16.55
CA SER A 196 -9.42 -21.04 -15.90
C SER A 196 -8.03 -20.95 -15.22
N PRO A 197 -7.38 -22.02 -14.72
CA PRO A 197 -6.19 -21.86 -13.90
C PRO A 197 -4.89 -21.58 -14.68
N ALA A 198 -4.94 -21.55 -16.01
CA ALA A 198 -3.78 -21.45 -16.90
C ALA A 198 -3.20 -20.01 -17.09
N TYR A 199 -3.75 -19.00 -16.40
CA TYR A 199 -3.59 -17.58 -16.77
C TYR A 199 -2.67 -16.72 -15.85
N ILE A 200 -1.91 -17.30 -14.91
CA ILE A 200 -1.36 -16.51 -13.78
C ILE A 200 0.15 -16.71 -13.58
N LEU A 201 0.93 -15.62 -13.68
CA LEU A 201 2.41 -15.74 -13.67
C LEU A 201 3.23 -14.61 -13.01
N LEU A 202 2.64 -13.60 -12.38
CA LEU A 202 3.41 -12.46 -11.83
C LEU A 202 3.14 -12.22 -10.36
N ASP A 203 4.17 -11.82 -9.61
CA ASP A 203 4.12 -11.42 -8.18
C ASP A 203 3.24 -12.30 -7.28
N PRO A 204 3.72 -13.49 -6.87
CA PRO A 204 2.87 -14.50 -6.23
C PRO A 204 2.20 -14.02 -4.94
N ILE A 205 2.86 -13.16 -4.15
CA ILE A 205 2.30 -12.62 -2.90
C ILE A 205 1.17 -11.62 -3.20
N LEU A 206 1.38 -10.71 -4.15
CA LEU A 206 0.37 -9.73 -4.54
C LEU A 206 -0.84 -10.44 -5.16
N MET A 207 -0.60 -11.35 -6.11
CA MET A 207 -1.67 -12.09 -6.78
C MET A 207 -2.44 -12.98 -5.81
N PHE A 208 -1.78 -13.54 -4.78
CA PHE A 208 -2.46 -14.31 -3.74
C PHE A 208 -3.53 -13.48 -3.05
N PHE A 209 -3.19 -12.27 -2.58
CA PHE A 209 -4.13 -11.40 -1.93
C PHE A 209 -5.19 -10.83 -2.89
N ILE A 210 -4.83 -10.51 -4.14
CA ILE A 210 -5.80 -10.04 -5.14
C ILE A 210 -6.84 -11.13 -5.46
N MET A 211 -6.38 -12.34 -5.80
CA MET A 211 -7.28 -13.45 -6.13
C MET A 211 -8.05 -13.94 -4.91
N GLY A 212 -7.43 -13.96 -3.73
CA GLY A 212 -8.11 -14.23 -2.47
C GLY A 212 -9.22 -13.21 -2.20
N SER A 213 -8.99 -11.92 -2.47
CA SER A 213 -10.02 -10.87 -2.33
C SER A 213 -11.20 -11.11 -3.27
N VAL A 214 -10.94 -11.46 -4.54
CA VAL A 214 -11.99 -11.74 -5.52
C VAL A 214 -12.77 -13.00 -5.14
N LEU A 215 -12.09 -14.08 -4.73
CA LEU A 215 -12.74 -15.30 -4.26
C LEU A 215 -13.63 -15.04 -3.04
N CYS A 216 -13.11 -14.32 -2.03
CA CYS A 216 -13.88 -13.99 -0.84
C CYS A 216 -15.08 -13.09 -1.16
N MET A 217 -14.93 -12.13 -2.08
CA MET A 217 -16.04 -11.30 -2.58
C MET A 217 -17.12 -12.18 -3.24
N VAL A 218 -16.75 -13.12 -4.11
CA VAL A 218 -17.72 -14.03 -4.75
C VAL A 218 -18.40 -14.91 -3.69
N LYS A 219 -17.65 -15.49 -2.75
CA LYS A 219 -18.21 -16.29 -1.66
C LYS A 219 -19.14 -15.49 -0.75
N PHE A 220 -18.83 -14.22 -0.50
CA PHE A 220 -19.68 -13.30 0.23
C PHE A 220 -21.00 -13.04 -0.51
N ASN A 221 -20.94 -12.77 -1.81
CA ASN A 221 -22.13 -12.55 -2.65
C ASN A 221 -23.06 -13.78 -2.67
N LEU A 222 -22.51 -15.00 -2.57
CA LEU A 222 -23.31 -16.23 -2.45
C LEU A 222 -24.08 -16.33 -1.12
N GLN A 223 -23.72 -15.57 -0.09
CA GLN A 223 -24.41 -15.54 1.21
C GLN A 223 -25.56 -14.51 1.25
N ILE A 224 -26.01 -13.97 0.11
CA ILE A 224 -27.06 -12.95 0.04
C ILE A 224 -28.39 -13.40 0.66
N SER A 225 -28.69 -14.71 0.64
CA SER A 225 -29.90 -15.28 1.22
C SER A 225 -29.84 -15.45 2.74
N ARG A 226 -28.66 -15.28 3.36
CA ARG A 226 -28.42 -15.46 4.80
C ARG A 226 -27.56 -14.31 5.36
N PRO A 227 -28.04 -13.05 5.28
CA PRO A 227 -27.29 -11.90 5.79
C PRO A 227 -27.06 -12.04 7.31
N PHE A 228 -25.94 -11.49 7.78
CA PHE A 228 -25.50 -11.52 9.19
C PHE A 228 -25.27 -12.92 9.80
N SER A 229 -25.28 -13.98 8.99
CA SER A 229 -24.89 -15.32 9.44
C SER A 229 -23.38 -15.42 9.73
N ALA A 230 -22.95 -16.45 10.46
CA ALA A 230 -21.52 -16.67 10.72
C ALA A 230 -20.69 -16.84 9.42
N PRO A 231 -21.14 -17.58 8.38
CA PRO A 231 -20.46 -17.60 7.08
C PRO A 231 -20.41 -16.22 6.40
N TRP A 232 -21.47 -15.42 6.52
CA TRP A 232 -21.50 -14.06 5.97
C TRP A 232 -20.39 -13.18 6.58
N TRP A 233 -20.28 -13.17 7.92
CA TRP A 233 -19.22 -12.46 8.63
C TRP A 233 -17.82 -13.01 8.33
N LEU A 234 -17.68 -14.33 8.22
CA LEU A 234 -16.40 -14.98 7.89
C LEU A 234 -15.88 -14.48 6.53
N TRP A 235 -16.70 -14.56 5.49
CA TRP A 235 -16.28 -14.15 4.13
C TRP A 235 -16.05 -12.65 4.02
N LEU A 236 -16.81 -11.84 4.75
CA LEU A 236 -16.60 -10.40 4.83
C LEU A 236 -15.26 -10.05 5.50
N VAL A 237 -14.95 -10.66 6.64
CA VAL A 237 -13.66 -10.46 7.33
C VAL A 237 -12.50 -10.94 6.45
N LEU A 238 -12.61 -12.12 5.83
CA LEU A 238 -11.59 -12.63 4.92
C LEU A 238 -11.40 -11.75 3.68
N THR A 239 -12.48 -11.13 3.16
CA THR A 239 -12.39 -10.12 2.10
C THR A 239 -11.56 -8.93 2.58
N GLY A 240 -11.87 -8.38 3.76
CA GLY A 240 -11.13 -7.27 4.36
C GLY A 240 -9.65 -7.57 4.60
N VAL A 241 -9.32 -8.77 5.12
CA VAL A 241 -7.94 -9.22 5.33
C VAL A 241 -7.17 -9.31 4.01
N ASN A 242 -7.78 -9.90 2.98
CA ASN A 242 -7.14 -10.02 1.67
C ASN A 242 -6.97 -8.67 0.97
N LEU A 243 -7.94 -7.75 1.09
CA LEU A 243 -7.85 -6.39 0.54
C LEU A 243 -6.72 -5.59 1.22
N SER A 244 -6.65 -5.65 2.55
CA SER A 244 -5.57 -5.04 3.33
C SER A 244 -4.21 -5.67 3.01
N GLY A 245 -4.17 -6.99 2.79
CA GLY A 245 -2.98 -7.70 2.33
C GLY A 245 -2.50 -7.23 0.96
N ALA A 246 -3.41 -7.08 -0.02
CA ALA A 246 -3.08 -6.62 -1.37
C ALA A 246 -2.50 -5.20 -1.34
N LEU A 247 -3.15 -4.28 -0.62
CA LEU A 247 -2.66 -2.92 -0.44
C LEU A 247 -1.35 -2.87 0.35
N GLY A 248 -1.17 -3.76 1.33
CA GLY A 248 0.01 -3.87 2.17
C GLY A 248 1.24 -4.40 1.43
N VAL A 249 1.06 -5.07 0.29
CA VAL A 249 2.13 -5.57 -0.58
C VAL A 249 2.54 -4.52 -1.61
N LYS A 250 1.60 -4.00 -2.41
CA LYS A 250 1.84 -2.99 -3.45
C LYS A 250 0.61 -2.09 -3.62
N PHE A 251 0.80 -0.82 -3.98
CA PHE A 251 -0.31 0.11 -4.24
C PHE A 251 -1.21 -0.28 -5.42
N VAL A 252 -0.77 -1.21 -6.29
CA VAL A 252 -1.61 -1.83 -7.33
C VAL A 252 -2.83 -2.53 -6.72
N GLY A 253 -2.74 -2.97 -5.45
CA GLY A 253 -3.88 -3.52 -4.70
C GLY A 253 -5.07 -2.55 -4.55
N LEU A 254 -4.89 -1.23 -4.78
CA LEU A 254 -6.00 -0.28 -4.84
C LEU A 254 -7.03 -0.63 -5.92
N PHE A 255 -6.62 -1.28 -7.02
CA PHE A 255 -7.55 -1.65 -8.08
C PHE A 255 -8.50 -2.78 -7.68
N VAL A 256 -8.06 -3.73 -6.85
CA VAL A 256 -8.97 -4.76 -6.33
C VAL A 256 -9.90 -4.19 -5.27
N ILE A 257 -9.43 -3.21 -4.46
CA ILE A 257 -10.31 -2.46 -3.56
C ILE A 257 -11.38 -1.72 -4.34
N LEU A 258 -11.03 -1.09 -5.47
CA LEU A 258 -12.00 -0.43 -6.35
C LEU A 258 -13.01 -1.44 -6.92
N LEU A 259 -12.56 -2.62 -7.38
CA LEU A 259 -13.45 -3.66 -7.89
C LEU A 259 -14.46 -4.13 -6.83
N VAL A 260 -14.00 -4.45 -5.62
CA VAL A 260 -14.87 -4.85 -4.52
C VAL A 260 -15.80 -3.70 -4.13
N GLY A 261 -15.30 -2.46 -4.09
CA GLY A 261 -16.10 -1.27 -3.80
C GLY A 261 -17.20 -1.00 -4.84
N LEU A 262 -16.94 -1.26 -6.12
CA LEU A 262 -17.95 -1.21 -7.18
C LEU A 262 -19.01 -2.30 -6.99
N ASN A 263 -18.60 -3.52 -6.63
CA ASN A 263 -19.54 -4.60 -6.29
C ASN A 263 -20.42 -4.24 -5.08
N THR A 264 -19.82 -3.76 -3.99
CA THR A 264 -20.58 -3.26 -2.82
C THR A 264 -21.55 -2.15 -3.23
N THR A 265 -21.12 -1.19 -4.05
CA THR A 265 -21.98 -0.09 -4.50
C THR A 265 -23.17 -0.64 -5.30
N TRP A 266 -22.95 -1.65 -6.13
CA TRP A 266 -24.01 -2.35 -6.85
C TRP A 266 -24.96 -3.09 -5.92
N ASP A 267 -24.46 -3.78 -4.89
CA ASP A 267 -25.29 -4.49 -3.91
C ASP A 267 -26.12 -3.50 -3.08
N LEU A 268 -25.53 -2.39 -2.64
CA LEU A 268 -26.24 -1.30 -1.96
C LEU A 268 -27.31 -0.68 -2.86
N TRP A 269 -27.04 -0.54 -4.16
CA TRP A 269 -28.02 -0.05 -5.13
C TRP A 269 -29.22 -1.01 -5.27
N ARG A 270 -28.98 -2.33 -5.27
CA ARG A 270 -30.07 -3.33 -5.29
C ARG A 270 -30.87 -3.33 -4.00
N LEU A 271 -30.20 -3.23 -2.85
CA LEU A 271 -30.85 -3.13 -1.54
C LEU A 271 -31.68 -1.85 -1.40
N LEU A 272 -31.26 -0.73 -2.00
CA LEU A 272 -32.04 0.50 -2.04
C LEU A 272 -33.35 0.33 -2.84
N GLY A 273 -33.37 -0.55 -3.83
CA GLY A 273 -34.56 -0.89 -4.61
C GLY A 273 -35.51 -1.88 -3.93
N ASP A 274 -35.09 -2.48 -2.81
CA ASP A 274 -35.92 -3.41 -2.03
C ASP A 274 -36.78 -2.63 -1.02
N LEU A 275 -38.08 -2.54 -1.31
CA LEU A 275 -39.03 -1.79 -0.50
C LEU A 275 -39.42 -2.50 0.80
N ASP A 276 -39.07 -3.78 0.95
CA ASP A 276 -39.38 -4.59 2.13
C ASP A 276 -38.33 -4.42 3.25
N LEU A 277 -37.19 -3.79 2.95
CA LEU A 277 -36.12 -3.58 3.92
C LEU A 277 -36.37 -2.33 4.79
N SER A 278 -36.31 -2.50 6.12
CA SER A 278 -36.32 -1.35 7.04
C SER A 278 -34.98 -0.58 6.97
N LEU A 279 -35.05 0.74 6.76
CA LEU A 279 -33.89 1.63 6.58
C LEU A 279 -32.90 1.65 7.76
N ILE A 280 -33.33 1.19 8.94
CA ILE A 280 -32.60 1.31 10.22
C ILE A 280 -31.37 0.38 10.27
N LEU A 281 -31.38 -0.75 9.54
CA LEU A 281 -30.26 -1.69 9.46
C LEU A 281 -29.13 -1.25 8.49
N GLY A 282 -29.37 -0.25 7.63
CA GLY A 282 -28.36 0.28 6.70
C GLY A 282 -27.36 1.26 7.33
N SER A 283 -27.61 1.69 8.58
CA SER A 283 -26.89 2.80 9.25
C SER A 283 -25.79 2.35 10.22
N THR A 284 -25.77 1.09 10.65
CA THR A 284 -24.81 0.60 11.63
C THR A 284 -23.62 -0.06 10.96
N SER A 285 -22.60 0.77 10.70
CA SER A 285 -21.20 0.39 10.48
C SER A 285 -20.94 -0.35 9.16
N CYS A 286 -20.59 0.42 8.11
CA CYS A 286 -20.02 -0.07 6.85
C CYS A 286 -18.92 -1.12 7.14
N PRO A 287 -19.18 -2.42 6.96
CA PRO A 287 -18.24 -3.45 7.39
C PRO A 287 -16.94 -3.45 6.58
N GLU A 288 -16.91 -2.79 5.41
CA GLU A 288 -15.67 -2.55 4.67
C GLU A 288 -14.66 -1.68 5.46
N CYS A 289 -15.12 -0.82 6.38
CA CYS A 289 -14.23 -0.02 7.23
C CYS A 289 -13.49 -0.87 8.28
N LEU A 290 -14.02 -2.04 8.67
CA LEU A 290 -13.35 -2.98 9.56
C LEU A 290 -12.18 -3.70 8.86
N GLY A 291 -12.32 -3.99 7.55
CA GLY A 291 -11.24 -4.54 6.74
C GLY A 291 -10.04 -3.60 6.63
N LEU A 292 -10.29 -2.30 6.43
CA LEU A 292 -9.26 -1.26 6.39
C LEU A 292 -8.63 -0.96 7.77
N SER A 293 -9.30 -1.32 8.87
CA SER A 293 -8.77 -1.13 10.23
C SER A 293 -7.56 -2.03 10.57
N PHE A 294 -7.26 -3.03 9.74
CA PHE A 294 -6.03 -3.84 9.87
C PHE A 294 -4.80 -3.24 9.17
N PHE A 295 -4.97 -2.18 8.38
CA PHE A 295 -3.85 -1.53 7.68
C PHE A 295 -2.77 -0.92 8.60
N PRO A 296 -3.09 -0.28 9.75
CA PRO A 296 -2.05 0.28 10.61
C PRO A 296 -1.23 -0.77 11.39
N CYS A 297 -1.64 -2.04 11.42
CA CYS A 297 -0.92 -3.08 12.18
C CYS A 297 0.44 -3.49 11.56
N PHE A 298 0.69 -3.19 10.28
CA PHE A 298 1.93 -3.63 9.61
C PHE A 298 3.12 -2.66 9.76
N PHE A 299 2.92 -1.50 10.39
CA PHE A 299 4.00 -0.55 10.69
C PHE A 299 4.52 -0.73 12.12
N ILE A 300 4.91 -1.94 12.52
CA ILE A 300 5.60 -2.13 13.82
C ILE A 300 7.06 -1.68 13.66
N LEU A 301 7.27 -0.36 13.63
CA LEU A 301 8.56 0.33 13.69
C LEU A 301 9.05 0.42 15.14
N SER A 302 9.11 -0.69 15.86
CA SER A 302 9.75 -0.70 17.19
C SER A 302 11.15 -1.30 17.10
N HIS A 303 12.18 -0.48 17.33
CA HIS A 303 13.60 -0.84 17.39
C HIS A 303 14.24 -1.14 16.04
N VAL A 304 14.31 -0.12 15.19
CA VAL A 304 15.00 -0.17 13.89
C VAL A 304 16.27 0.69 13.95
N SER A 305 17.39 0.11 13.54
CA SER A 305 18.67 0.79 13.39
C SER A 305 18.68 1.70 12.15
N SER A 306 19.53 2.73 12.12
CA SER A 306 19.74 3.55 10.93
C SER A 306 20.18 2.67 9.75
N GLY A 307 19.79 3.07 8.54
CA GLY A 307 20.13 2.34 7.34
C GLY A 307 19.84 3.15 6.07
N PRO A 308 20.01 2.56 4.88
CA PRO A 308 20.02 3.29 3.63
C PRO A 308 18.65 3.94 3.32
N GLY A 309 18.65 5.25 3.14
CA GLY A 309 17.44 6.01 2.81
C GLY A 309 16.72 6.64 4.01
N ASP A 310 17.30 6.59 5.21
CA ASP A 310 16.89 7.42 6.34
C ASP A 310 16.94 8.94 6.01
N GLY A 311 17.87 9.35 5.14
CA GLY A 311 18.03 10.72 4.64
C GLY A 311 16.78 11.31 3.98
N PHE A 312 15.91 10.49 3.40
CA PHE A 312 14.64 10.94 2.78
C PHE A 312 13.60 11.41 3.79
N PHE A 313 13.74 11.03 5.06
CA PHE A 313 12.80 11.32 6.14
C PHE A 313 13.24 12.54 6.96
N SER A 314 12.30 13.10 7.73
CA SER A 314 12.51 14.22 8.64
C SER A 314 13.53 13.89 9.72
N SER A 315 14.17 14.94 10.25
CA SER A 315 15.09 14.84 11.38
C SER A 315 14.41 14.23 12.62
N ALA A 316 13.12 14.53 12.82
CA ALA A 316 12.31 13.96 13.89
C ALA A 316 12.18 12.44 13.74
N PHE A 317 11.87 11.94 12.53
CA PHE A 317 11.84 10.51 12.25
C PHE A 317 13.21 9.86 12.47
N GLN A 318 14.28 10.46 11.93
CA GLN A 318 15.65 9.94 12.06
C GLN A 318 16.11 9.83 13.52
N SER A 319 15.64 10.72 14.41
CA SER A 319 15.97 10.66 15.84
C SER A 319 15.46 9.39 16.56
N ARG A 320 14.52 8.65 15.95
CA ARG A 320 14.02 7.36 16.47
C ARG A 320 14.91 6.18 16.08
N LEU A 321 15.75 6.33 15.06
CA LEU A 321 16.56 5.24 14.51
C LEU A 321 17.83 5.03 15.34
N ILE A 322 18.05 3.81 15.84
CA ILE A 322 19.22 3.50 16.67
C ILE A 322 20.48 3.59 15.81
N GLY A 323 21.52 4.28 16.30
CA GLY A 323 22.77 4.48 15.56
C GLY A 323 22.75 5.66 14.59
N ASN A 324 21.64 6.41 14.48
CA ASN A 324 21.65 7.70 13.80
C ASN A 324 22.34 8.76 14.69
N ASN A 325 23.05 9.72 14.09
CA ASN A 325 23.69 10.83 14.83
C ASN A 325 22.68 11.67 15.64
N LEU A 326 21.40 11.69 15.24
CA LEU A 326 20.32 12.40 15.93
C LEU A 326 19.70 11.60 17.08
N HIS A 327 20.00 10.31 17.19
CA HIS A 327 19.46 9.45 18.23
C HIS A 327 20.11 9.75 19.58
N ASN A 328 19.32 10.25 20.53
CA ASN A 328 19.80 10.76 21.81
C ASN A 328 20.91 11.82 21.67
N ALA A 329 20.85 12.63 20.60
CA ALA A 329 21.85 13.68 20.38
C ALA A 329 21.84 14.72 21.52
N SER A 330 23.04 15.13 21.89
CA SER A 330 23.27 16.30 22.74
C SER A 330 23.93 17.39 21.92
N MET A 331 23.27 18.53 21.78
CA MET A 331 23.75 19.67 21.01
C MET A 331 23.25 20.97 21.63
N PRO A 332 23.85 22.13 21.32
CA PRO A 332 23.41 23.38 21.91
C PRO A 332 22.01 23.79 21.40
N GLU A 333 21.14 24.23 22.32
CA GLU A 333 19.72 24.54 22.00
C GLU A 333 19.57 25.68 21.00
N TYR A 334 20.40 26.73 21.15
CA TYR A 334 20.27 27.99 20.43
C TYR A 334 21.42 28.18 19.44
N LEU A 335 21.10 28.65 18.24
CA LEU A 335 22.11 28.99 17.24
C LEU A 335 22.98 30.17 17.72
N ALA A 336 24.29 30.07 17.52
CA ALA A 336 25.23 31.15 17.80
C ALA A 336 26.14 31.46 16.61
N TYR A 337 26.74 32.65 16.62
CA TYR A 337 27.79 33.00 15.67
C TYR A 337 29.05 32.17 15.94
N GLY A 338 29.75 31.79 14.87
CA GLY A 338 30.91 30.89 14.91
C GLY A 338 30.55 29.40 15.05
N SER A 339 29.25 29.07 15.07
CA SER A 339 28.79 27.68 15.07
C SER A 339 28.89 27.06 13.69
N THR A 340 29.29 25.78 13.65
CA THR A 340 29.14 24.95 12.45
C THR A 340 27.78 24.25 12.49
N ILE A 341 27.02 24.33 11.40
CA ILE A 341 25.67 23.78 11.31
C ILE A 341 25.45 22.97 10.03
N THR A 342 24.47 22.08 10.06
CA THR A 342 23.83 21.55 8.86
C THR A 342 22.42 22.12 8.73
N VAL A 343 22.03 22.46 7.50
CA VAL A 343 20.75 23.11 7.22
C VAL A 343 19.94 22.21 6.29
N LYS A 344 18.79 21.72 6.76
CA LYS A 344 17.93 20.80 6.03
C LYS A 344 16.65 21.49 5.57
N ASN A 345 16.26 21.28 4.32
CA ASN A 345 15.01 21.83 3.81
C ASN A 345 13.80 21.09 4.40
N LEU A 346 12.73 21.81 4.75
CA LEU A 346 11.52 21.22 5.33
C LEU A 346 10.52 20.68 4.30
N ARG A 347 10.80 20.84 3.00
CA ARG A 347 10.09 20.09 1.96
C ARG A 347 10.25 18.60 2.24
N ILE A 348 9.19 17.84 2.01
CA ILE A 348 9.23 16.37 2.15
C ILE A 348 10.19 15.80 1.09
N ALA A 349 11.10 14.91 1.50
CA ALA A 349 12.31 14.54 0.74
C ALA A 349 13.20 15.74 0.40
N GLY A 350 13.33 16.68 1.34
CA GLY A 350 14.22 17.82 1.30
C GLY A 350 15.64 17.40 1.65
N GLY A 351 16.61 17.88 0.87
CA GLY A 351 18.03 17.64 1.12
C GLY A 351 18.63 18.66 2.09
N TYR A 352 19.85 18.36 2.51
CA TYR A 352 20.77 19.26 3.17
C TYR A 352 21.32 20.28 2.18
N LEU A 353 21.43 21.54 2.60
CA LEU A 353 22.17 22.54 1.85
C LEU A 353 23.61 22.05 1.69
N HIS A 354 24.03 21.89 0.44
CA HIS A 354 25.25 21.20 0.06
C HIS A 354 26.05 22.03 -0.94
N SER A 355 27.37 21.91 -0.90
CA SER A 355 28.25 22.54 -1.87
C SER A 355 29.50 21.69 -2.07
N HIS A 356 30.03 21.64 -3.30
CA HIS A 356 31.21 20.85 -3.64
C HIS A 356 32.10 21.60 -4.64
N TRP A 357 33.34 21.18 -4.86
CA TRP A 357 34.32 21.93 -5.66
C TRP A 357 33.95 22.19 -7.13
N HIS A 358 32.97 21.47 -7.68
CA HIS A 358 32.50 21.66 -9.05
C HIS A 358 31.78 23.00 -9.27
N LEU A 359 32.02 23.61 -10.44
CA LEU A 359 31.39 24.85 -10.89
C LEU A 359 30.17 24.57 -11.77
N TYR A 360 29.24 25.52 -11.85
CA TYR A 360 28.18 25.46 -12.86
C TYR A 360 28.80 25.45 -14.27
N PRO A 361 28.28 24.61 -15.20
CA PRO A 361 28.82 24.52 -16.55
C PRO A 361 28.53 25.77 -17.38
N GLU A 362 29.28 25.95 -18.46
CA GLU A 362 29.07 27.06 -19.39
C GLU A 362 27.67 27.01 -20.01
N GLY A 363 27.04 28.17 -20.14
CA GLY A 363 25.63 28.30 -20.58
C GLY A 363 24.59 28.12 -19.47
N VAL A 364 24.99 27.74 -18.24
CA VAL A 364 24.08 27.57 -17.09
C VAL A 364 24.38 28.63 -16.02
N GLY A 365 24.00 29.87 -16.29
CA GLY A 365 24.17 30.99 -15.37
C GLY A 365 25.65 31.38 -15.17
N ALA A 366 25.99 31.85 -13.96
CA ALA A 366 27.35 32.23 -13.61
C ALA A 366 28.23 31.00 -13.33
N LYS A 367 29.47 31.01 -13.84
CA LYS A 367 30.49 29.96 -13.67
C LYS A 367 31.12 29.99 -12.26
N GLN A 368 30.29 29.79 -11.23
CA GLN A 368 30.67 29.77 -9.82
C GLN A 368 30.40 28.40 -9.19
N GLN A 369 30.77 28.20 -7.92
CA GLN A 369 30.63 26.91 -7.25
C GLN A 369 29.16 26.50 -7.17
N GLN A 370 28.89 25.23 -7.43
CA GLN A 370 27.53 24.69 -7.33
C GLN A 370 27.10 24.59 -5.87
N VAL A 371 25.90 25.11 -5.60
CA VAL A 371 25.18 24.90 -4.34
C VAL A 371 23.90 24.15 -4.66
N THR A 372 23.68 23.04 -3.97
CA THR A 372 22.61 22.08 -4.23
C THR A 372 21.97 21.66 -2.93
N ALA A 373 20.95 20.79 -3.02
CA ALA A 373 20.39 20.08 -1.90
C ALA A 373 20.70 18.59 -2.03
N TYR A 374 21.53 18.07 -1.13
CA TYR A 374 21.97 16.67 -1.12
C TYR A 374 21.16 15.85 -0.11
N LEU A 375 20.75 14.64 -0.47
CA LEU A 375 19.80 13.85 0.33
C LEU A 375 20.47 13.03 1.44
N HIS A 376 21.80 12.94 1.43
CA HIS A 376 22.57 12.17 2.40
C HIS A 376 23.41 13.09 3.28
N LYS A 377 23.78 12.60 4.46
CA LYS A 377 24.71 13.29 5.36
C LYS A 377 26.13 13.19 4.79
N ASP A 378 26.80 14.33 4.68
CA ASP A 378 28.13 14.48 4.11
C ASP A 378 28.87 15.62 4.84
N TYR A 379 30.20 15.58 4.85
CA TYR A 379 31.03 16.68 5.37
C TYR A 379 30.82 17.99 4.58
N ASN A 380 30.48 17.89 3.30
CA ASN A 380 30.11 18.99 2.40
C ASN A 380 28.72 19.59 2.70
N ASN A 381 28.03 19.13 3.76
CA ASN A 381 26.79 19.74 4.24
C ASN A 381 27.04 20.75 5.37
N LEU A 382 28.31 20.95 5.78
CA LEU A 382 28.67 21.78 6.93
C LEU A 382 28.85 23.24 6.52
N TRP A 383 28.12 24.13 7.20
CA TRP A 383 28.16 25.58 7.02
C TRP A 383 28.55 26.27 8.32
N LEU A 384 29.45 27.24 8.24
CA LEU A 384 29.89 28.07 9.35
C LEU A 384 29.07 29.36 9.36
N VAL A 385 28.45 29.66 10.49
CA VAL A 385 27.66 30.88 10.67
C VAL A 385 28.58 32.03 11.03
N HIS A 386 28.94 32.83 10.03
CA HIS A 386 29.74 34.02 10.22
C HIS A 386 28.89 35.24 10.50
N ARG A 387 29.42 36.07 11.39
CA ARG A 387 28.95 37.43 11.62
C ARG A 387 29.86 38.39 10.86
N PRO A 388 29.35 39.55 10.41
CA PRO A 388 30.19 40.66 10.03
C PRO A 388 31.06 41.26 11.17
N ASN A 389 30.82 40.92 12.46
CA ASN A 389 31.50 41.50 13.64
C ASN A 389 31.79 40.43 14.75
N ASP A 390 32.90 40.57 15.48
CA ASP A 390 33.63 39.49 16.23
C ASP A 390 33.11 38.99 17.61
N LYS A 391 31.90 39.35 18.09
CA LYS A 391 31.42 38.85 19.41
C LYS A 391 30.52 37.60 19.30
N PRO A 392 30.75 36.55 20.12
CA PRO A 392 29.93 35.34 20.13
C PRO A 392 28.59 35.61 20.80
N ASP A 393 27.63 36.08 20.00
CA ASP A 393 26.24 36.24 20.41
C ASP A 393 25.37 35.09 19.87
N LEU A 394 24.18 34.93 20.44
CA LEU A 394 23.15 34.07 19.85
C LEU A 394 22.51 34.76 18.63
N VAL A 395 22.15 33.97 17.63
CA VAL A 395 21.46 34.46 16.42
C VAL A 395 19.97 34.61 16.71
N ARG A 396 19.43 35.78 16.37
CA ARG A 396 18.02 36.14 16.60
C ARG A 396 17.26 36.30 15.29
N HIS A 397 15.93 36.20 15.38
CA HIS A 397 15.03 36.55 14.28
C HIS A 397 15.32 37.97 13.79
N GLY A 398 15.60 38.09 12.49
CA GLY A 398 15.90 39.34 11.80
C GLY A 398 17.39 39.66 11.68
N ASP A 399 18.28 38.86 12.28
CA ASP A 399 19.73 39.04 12.17
C ASP A 399 20.25 38.73 10.76
N VAL A 400 21.30 39.43 10.36
CA VAL A 400 21.99 39.22 9.07
C VAL A 400 23.25 38.39 9.30
N ILE A 401 23.34 37.26 8.60
CA ILE A 401 24.45 36.30 8.70
C ILE A 401 25.12 36.12 7.34
N ARG A 402 26.34 35.56 7.36
CA ARG A 402 26.94 34.90 6.21
C ARG A 402 27.05 33.41 6.51
N LEU A 403 26.75 32.58 5.52
CA LEU A 403 26.95 31.14 5.61
C LEU A 403 28.17 30.79 4.76
N GLU A 404 29.26 30.40 5.41
CA GLU A 404 30.47 29.96 4.73
C GLU A 404 30.50 28.43 4.69
N HIS A 405 30.70 27.87 3.51
CA HIS A 405 30.85 26.43 3.35
C HIS A 405 32.17 25.96 3.95
N LYS A 406 32.13 25.03 4.91
CA LYS A 406 33.30 24.68 5.73
C LYS A 406 34.45 24.08 4.93
N GLU A 407 34.14 23.23 3.94
CA GLU A 407 35.17 22.51 3.17
C GLU A 407 35.82 23.40 2.10
N THR A 408 35.04 24.26 1.44
CA THR A 408 35.53 25.09 0.31
C THR A 408 35.78 26.55 0.67
N THR A 409 35.46 26.97 1.90
CA THR A 409 35.63 28.34 2.43
C THR A 409 34.93 29.42 1.59
N ARG A 410 33.88 29.03 0.86
CA ARG A 410 33.09 29.93 0.00
C ARG A 410 31.78 30.31 0.68
N ASN A 411 31.35 31.55 0.49
CA ASN A 411 30.09 32.06 1.01
C ASN A 411 28.91 31.60 0.14
N LEU A 412 27.78 31.35 0.79
CA LEU A 412 26.50 31.20 0.13
C LEU A 412 26.12 32.53 -0.53
N HIS A 413 25.95 32.51 -1.83
CA HIS A 413 25.80 33.69 -2.66
C HIS A 413 24.58 33.59 -3.57
N SER A 414 23.97 34.73 -3.89
CA SER A 414 22.94 34.79 -4.93
C SER A 414 23.02 36.09 -5.73
N HIS A 415 22.67 36.01 -7.00
CA HIS A 415 22.76 37.13 -7.95
C HIS A 415 21.61 37.08 -8.95
N ARG A 416 21.41 38.13 -9.74
CA ARG A 416 20.27 38.25 -10.68
C ARG A 416 20.37 37.40 -11.96
N HIS A 417 21.18 36.35 -11.97
CA HIS A 417 21.17 35.36 -13.04
C HIS A 417 20.08 34.32 -12.78
N GLU A 418 19.48 33.80 -13.85
CA GLU A 418 18.44 32.78 -13.77
C GLU A 418 18.98 31.46 -13.20
N ALA A 419 18.15 30.79 -12.39
CA ALA A 419 18.47 29.47 -11.89
C ALA A 419 18.56 28.42 -13.03
N PRO A 420 19.32 27.32 -12.85
CA PRO A 420 19.58 26.33 -13.89
C PRO A 420 18.32 25.78 -14.56
N LEU A 421 17.34 25.31 -13.78
CA LEU A 421 16.11 24.67 -14.25
C LEU A 421 14.88 25.55 -13.99
N THR A 422 14.86 26.29 -12.90
CA THR A 422 13.71 27.14 -12.53
C THR A 422 13.96 28.59 -12.93
N LYS A 423 13.81 28.89 -14.23
CA LYS A 423 14.17 30.18 -14.84
C LYS A 423 13.55 31.43 -14.19
N LYS A 424 12.40 31.28 -13.53
CA LYS A 424 11.74 32.38 -12.79
C LYS A 424 12.42 32.74 -11.45
N HIS A 425 13.38 31.93 -11.00
CA HIS A 425 14.13 32.13 -9.76
C HIS A 425 15.56 32.56 -10.07
N PHE A 426 16.24 33.09 -9.06
CA PHE A 426 17.64 33.46 -9.14
C PHE A 426 18.56 32.28 -8.78
N GLN A 427 19.73 32.25 -9.40
CA GLN A 427 20.77 31.27 -9.15
C GLN A 427 21.38 31.48 -7.76
N VAL A 428 21.69 30.36 -7.10
CA VAL A 428 22.43 30.31 -5.83
C VAL A 428 23.73 29.56 -6.07
N THR A 429 24.83 30.10 -5.56
CA THR A 429 26.19 29.65 -5.83
C THR A 429 27.06 29.78 -4.59
N GLY A 430 28.26 29.19 -4.64
CA GLY A 430 29.34 29.45 -3.69
C GLY A 430 30.34 30.44 -4.29
N TYR A 431 30.50 31.59 -3.63
CA TYR A 431 31.36 32.69 -4.09
C TYR A 431 32.35 33.13 -2.99
N GLY A 432 33.42 33.83 -3.39
CA GLY A 432 34.47 34.24 -2.46
C GLY A 432 35.51 33.15 -2.16
N ILE A 433 36.51 33.51 -1.37
CA ILE A 433 37.61 32.63 -0.91
C ILE A 433 37.97 33.03 0.53
N ASN A 434 38.10 32.05 1.45
CA ASN A 434 38.45 32.30 2.86
C ASN A 434 37.55 33.34 3.54
N GLY A 435 36.23 33.28 3.29
CA GLY A 435 35.26 34.21 3.87
C GLY A 435 35.29 35.64 3.31
N THR A 436 36.21 35.97 2.39
CA THR A 436 36.15 37.22 1.63
C THR A 436 34.98 37.17 0.66
N GLY A 437 34.18 38.23 0.65
CA GLY A 437 32.86 38.21 0.04
C GLY A 437 32.36 39.60 -0.33
N ASP A 438 31.17 39.65 -0.91
CA ASP A 438 30.50 40.89 -1.29
C ASP A 438 29.15 41.04 -0.55
N PRO A 439 28.42 42.16 -0.72
CA PRO A 439 27.12 42.34 -0.08
C PRO A 439 26.04 41.32 -0.50
N ASN A 440 26.24 40.56 -1.58
CA ASN A 440 25.35 39.48 -2.04
C ASN A 440 25.62 38.14 -1.31
N ASP A 441 26.50 38.14 -0.31
CA ASP A 441 26.69 36.99 0.59
C ASP A 441 25.85 37.13 1.88
N LEU A 442 25.11 38.24 2.02
CA LEU A 442 24.36 38.58 3.23
C LEU A 442 22.94 38.02 3.20
N TRP A 443 22.63 37.17 4.19
CA TRP A 443 21.33 36.53 4.36
C TRP A 443 20.70 36.95 5.69
N GLN A 444 19.49 37.49 5.65
CA GLN A 444 18.69 37.77 6.83
C GLN A 444 17.93 36.51 7.25
N VAL A 445 18.06 36.11 8.51
CA VAL A 445 17.41 34.90 9.04
C VAL A 445 16.07 35.26 9.66
N GLU A 446 15.00 34.65 9.16
CA GLU A 446 13.64 34.84 9.67
C GLU A 446 13.09 33.54 10.25
N VAL A 447 12.73 33.55 11.53
CA VAL A 447 11.95 32.46 12.15
C VAL A 447 10.48 32.57 11.75
N CYS A 448 9.91 31.53 11.14
CA CYS A 448 8.50 31.50 10.73
C CYS A 448 7.58 31.59 11.96
N GLY A 449 6.67 32.57 11.97
CA GLY A 449 5.81 32.86 13.12
C GLY A 449 6.54 33.42 14.35
N GLY A 450 7.83 33.74 14.23
CA GLY A 450 8.63 34.36 15.29
C GLY A 450 8.47 35.88 15.34
N ARG A 451 8.78 36.46 16.49
CA ARG A 451 8.82 37.91 16.74
C ARG A 451 10.27 38.41 16.77
N LYS A 452 10.44 39.72 16.60
CA LYS A 452 11.76 40.36 16.66
C LYS A 452 12.44 40.08 18.00
N GLY A 453 13.64 39.51 17.95
CA GLY A 453 14.43 39.14 19.13
C GLY A 453 14.31 37.68 19.57
N ASP A 454 13.40 36.91 18.99
CA ASP A 454 13.27 35.47 19.24
C ASP A 454 14.56 34.74 18.86
N LEU A 455 14.98 33.81 19.70
CA LEU A 455 16.17 33.00 19.48
C LEU A 455 15.87 31.83 18.56
N ILE A 456 16.85 31.48 17.71
CA ILE A 456 16.72 30.34 16.81
C ILE A 456 17.05 29.05 17.57
N LYS A 457 16.03 28.23 17.83
CA LYS A 457 16.14 26.90 18.42
C LYS A 457 16.44 25.84 17.36
N VAL A 458 17.50 25.06 17.57
CA VAL A 458 17.91 23.93 16.72
C VAL A 458 16.82 22.84 16.71
N LEU A 459 16.59 22.20 15.56
CA LEU A 459 15.52 21.22 15.26
C LEU A 459 14.06 21.69 15.42
N ARG A 460 13.79 22.78 16.16
CA ARG A 460 12.44 23.27 16.48
C ARG A 460 12.02 24.47 15.62
N SER A 461 12.96 25.37 15.34
CA SER A 461 12.66 26.60 14.61
C SER A 461 12.64 26.34 13.11
N LYS A 462 11.56 26.73 12.46
CA LYS A 462 11.48 26.79 10.99
C LYS A 462 12.02 28.14 10.55
N VAL A 463 13.15 28.16 9.86
CA VAL A 463 13.84 29.39 9.46
C VAL A 463 13.77 29.59 7.94
N ARG A 464 13.80 30.84 7.51
CA ARG A 464 13.98 31.25 6.12
C ARG A 464 15.22 32.12 6.02
N PHE A 465 15.91 32.03 4.89
CA PHE A 465 17.06 32.88 4.59
C PHE A 465 16.66 33.84 3.47
N LEU A 466 16.50 35.11 3.83
CA LEU A 466 16.17 36.18 2.89
C LEU A 466 17.46 36.83 2.39
N HIS A 467 17.68 36.81 1.10
CA HIS A 467 18.84 37.41 0.48
C HIS A 467 18.73 38.93 0.51
N ARG A 468 19.69 39.62 1.13
CA ARG A 468 19.58 41.05 1.41
C ARG A 468 19.61 41.93 0.16
N ALA A 469 20.42 41.57 -0.84
CA ALA A 469 20.63 42.43 -2.01
C ALA A 469 19.50 42.34 -3.05
N THR A 470 18.87 41.17 -3.21
CA THR A 470 17.77 40.98 -4.18
C THR A 470 16.39 40.88 -3.53
N GLY A 471 16.32 40.66 -2.21
CA GLY A 471 15.06 40.43 -1.50
C GLY A 471 14.39 39.09 -1.79
N CYS A 472 15.10 38.13 -2.39
CA CYS A 472 14.56 36.78 -2.64
C CYS A 472 14.77 35.85 -1.44
N VAL A 473 14.04 34.73 -1.37
CA VAL A 473 14.17 33.74 -0.29
C VAL A 473 14.85 32.47 -0.78
N LEU A 474 15.79 31.92 0.01
CA LEU A 474 16.45 30.66 -0.28
C LEU A 474 15.42 29.52 -0.34
N ASN A 475 15.39 28.80 -1.45
CA ASN A 475 14.32 27.86 -1.79
C ASN A 475 14.87 26.61 -2.49
N SER A 476 14.46 25.43 -2.04
CA SER A 476 14.69 24.18 -2.78
C SER A 476 13.59 23.99 -3.82
N SER A 477 13.93 23.99 -5.12
CA SER A 477 12.90 23.87 -6.18
C SER A 477 12.29 22.47 -6.26
N GLY A 478 12.97 21.47 -5.70
CA GLY A 478 12.59 20.06 -5.76
C GLY A 478 12.86 19.39 -7.12
N LYS A 479 13.41 20.11 -8.09
CA LYS A 479 13.84 19.54 -9.37
C LYS A 479 15.23 18.95 -9.24
N THR A 480 15.42 17.76 -9.81
CA THR A 480 16.72 17.09 -9.89
C THR A 480 17.56 17.72 -11.00
N LEU A 481 18.80 18.10 -10.67
CA LEU A 481 19.77 18.60 -11.65
C LEU A 481 20.19 17.47 -12.60
N PRO A 482 20.61 17.80 -13.84
CA PRO A 482 21.17 16.81 -14.76
C PRO A 482 22.50 16.22 -14.24
N LYS A 483 23.10 15.29 -15.01
CA LYS A 483 24.35 14.60 -14.66
C LYS A 483 25.51 15.52 -14.24
N TRP A 484 25.62 16.73 -14.79
CA TRP A 484 26.64 17.71 -14.40
C TRP A 484 26.50 18.21 -12.95
N GLY A 485 25.30 18.12 -12.39
CA GLY A 485 24.97 18.46 -11.01
C GLY A 485 24.76 17.21 -10.14
N TRP A 486 25.32 16.07 -10.57
CA TRP A 486 25.33 14.81 -9.82
C TRP A 486 23.94 14.29 -9.42
N GLU A 487 22.91 14.64 -10.19
CA GLU A 487 21.51 14.28 -9.89
C GLU A 487 21.06 14.73 -8.49
N GLN A 488 21.67 15.81 -7.99
CA GLN A 488 21.29 16.46 -6.73
C GLN A 488 20.10 17.41 -6.95
N VAL A 489 19.47 17.87 -5.87
CA VAL A 489 18.29 18.75 -5.97
C VAL A 489 18.72 20.21 -6.15
N GLU A 490 18.04 20.93 -7.04
CA GLU A 490 18.31 22.35 -7.32
C GLU A 490 17.95 23.25 -6.12
N VAL A 491 18.90 24.10 -5.72
CA VAL A 491 18.69 25.20 -4.77
C VAL A 491 18.68 26.53 -5.53
N THR A 492 17.72 27.37 -5.19
CA THR A 492 17.42 28.62 -5.91
C THR A 492 17.09 29.73 -4.91
N CYS A 493 17.07 30.97 -5.37
CA CYS A 493 16.53 32.07 -4.60
C CYS A 493 15.23 32.57 -5.25
N SER A 494 14.11 32.31 -4.58
CA SER A 494 12.77 32.59 -5.08
C SER A 494 12.39 34.06 -4.85
N PRO A 495 12.01 34.83 -5.87
CA PRO A 495 11.45 36.18 -5.68
C PRO A 495 10.06 36.13 -5.02
N TYR A 496 9.41 34.96 -5.01
CA TYR A 496 8.12 34.76 -4.34
C TYR A 496 8.34 34.49 -2.85
N LEU A 497 7.92 35.44 -2.01
CA LEU A 497 8.09 35.41 -0.54
C LEU A 497 7.05 34.58 0.22
N LYS A 498 6.19 33.86 -0.50
CA LYS A 498 5.14 33.03 0.12
C LYS A 498 5.79 31.96 1.00
N GLU A 499 5.34 31.88 2.24
CA GLU A 499 5.75 30.82 3.17
C GLU A 499 5.29 29.47 2.65
N THR A 500 6.26 28.71 2.14
CA THR A 500 6.05 27.33 1.67
C THR A 500 7.13 26.42 2.27
N PRO A 501 6.86 25.12 2.44
CA PRO A 501 7.86 24.17 2.94
C PRO A 501 9.18 24.19 2.14
N ASN A 502 9.12 24.53 0.85
CA ASN A 502 10.28 24.64 -0.04
C ASN A 502 11.24 25.78 0.36
N SER A 503 10.70 26.87 0.92
CA SER A 503 11.43 28.05 1.40
C SER A 503 11.82 27.96 2.88
N GLN A 504 11.32 26.94 3.58
CA GLN A 504 11.57 26.73 5.01
C GLN A 504 12.70 25.73 5.22
N TRP A 505 13.56 26.04 6.15
CA TRP A 505 14.73 25.26 6.52
C TRP A 505 14.73 25.01 8.02
N SER A 506 15.40 23.95 8.43
CA SER A 506 15.65 23.62 9.84
C SER A 506 17.13 23.38 10.04
N ILE A 507 17.65 23.85 11.17
CA ILE A 507 19.02 23.58 11.57
C ILE A 507 19.01 22.21 12.25
N GLU A 508 19.73 21.25 11.68
CA GLU A 508 19.70 19.87 12.12
C GLU A 508 20.84 19.57 13.09
N ASP A 509 22.08 19.52 12.60
CA ASP A 509 23.26 19.37 13.46
C ASP A 509 23.82 20.74 13.82
N HIS A 510 24.25 20.89 15.07
CA HIS A 510 24.82 22.13 15.60
C HIS A 510 26.04 21.84 16.47
N ILE A 511 27.20 22.34 16.03
CA ILE A 511 28.49 22.13 16.69
C ILE A 511 29.05 23.48 17.12
N ASN A 512 29.19 23.68 18.44
CA ASN A 512 29.88 24.82 19.02
C ASN A 512 30.44 24.46 20.41
N THR A 513 31.76 24.54 20.59
CA THR A 513 32.43 24.18 21.84
C THR A 513 32.20 25.20 22.97
N LYS A 514 31.70 26.40 22.66
CA LYS A 514 31.47 27.48 23.62
C LYS A 514 30.11 27.43 24.29
N LEU A 515 29.20 26.56 23.85
CA LEU A 515 27.84 26.45 24.38
C LEU A 515 27.62 25.11 25.09
N PRO A 516 26.78 25.09 26.14
CA PRO A 516 26.40 23.84 26.78
C PRO A 516 25.45 23.03 25.89
N ASN A 517 25.69 21.72 25.82
CA ASN A 517 24.82 20.79 25.10
C ASN A 517 23.61 20.42 25.95
N ILE A 518 22.43 20.37 25.34
CA ILE A 518 21.20 19.85 25.96
C ILE A 518 20.77 18.54 25.27
N SER A 519 20.11 17.65 26.01
CA SER A 519 19.53 16.44 25.42
C SER A 519 18.20 16.75 24.74
N LEU A 520 18.06 16.35 23.47
CA LEU A 520 16.88 16.67 22.65
C LEU A 520 15.84 15.53 22.59
N ALA A 521 15.66 14.79 23.70
CA ALA A 521 14.77 13.62 23.77
C ALA A 521 13.28 13.89 23.45
N VAL A 522 12.88 15.17 23.38
CA VAL A 522 11.50 15.66 23.19
C VAL A 522 11.04 15.64 21.72
N LEU A 523 11.94 15.38 20.75
CA LEU A 523 11.64 15.48 19.30
C LEU A 523 11.08 14.20 18.64
N LYS A 524 10.76 13.17 19.42
CA LYS A 524 10.28 11.88 18.86
C LYS A 524 8.85 12.03 18.30
N PRO A 525 8.64 11.81 16.99
CA PRO A 525 7.32 11.96 16.38
C PRO A 525 6.36 10.86 16.81
N HIS A 526 5.06 11.15 16.74
CA HIS A 526 4.01 10.18 17.03
C HIS A 526 3.88 9.15 15.89
N PHE A 527 3.28 7.99 16.19
CA PHE A 527 3.09 6.92 15.19
C PHE A 527 2.32 7.40 13.94
N ILE A 528 1.29 8.23 14.11
CA ILE A 528 0.50 8.75 12.97
C ILE A 528 1.34 9.69 12.10
N GLU A 529 2.19 10.51 12.68
CA GLU A 529 3.11 11.39 11.93
C GLU A 529 4.10 10.56 11.10
N ILE A 530 4.65 9.52 11.70
CA ILE A 530 5.54 8.54 11.05
C ILE A 530 4.81 7.85 9.90
N LEU A 531 3.57 7.41 10.11
CA LEU A 531 2.76 6.73 9.11
C LEU A 531 2.49 7.65 7.91
N LEU A 532 2.03 8.88 8.16
CA LEU A 532 1.74 9.86 7.13
C LEU A 532 3.01 10.27 6.38
N GLU A 533 4.09 10.57 7.10
CA GLU A 533 5.37 10.91 6.49
C GLU A 533 5.87 9.79 5.58
N SER A 534 5.84 8.54 6.05
CA SER A 534 6.24 7.37 5.25
C SER A 534 5.44 7.25 3.96
N HIS A 535 4.11 7.38 4.00
CA HIS A 535 3.27 7.30 2.81
C HIS A 535 3.53 8.45 1.84
N ILE A 536 3.76 9.67 2.33
CA ILE A 536 4.06 10.80 1.44
C ILE A 536 5.42 10.60 0.75
N VAL A 537 6.43 10.12 1.48
CA VAL A 537 7.74 9.81 0.90
C VAL A 537 7.62 8.67 -0.13
N MET A 538 6.82 7.62 0.13
CA MET A 538 6.54 6.54 -0.84
C MET A 538 5.90 7.07 -2.13
N ILE A 539 4.84 7.88 -2.04
CA ILE A 539 4.13 8.44 -3.21
C ILE A 539 5.06 9.33 -4.05
N ARG A 540 5.87 10.16 -3.39
CA ARG A 540 6.85 11.01 -4.07
C ARG A 540 7.98 10.22 -4.70
N GLY A 541 8.51 9.23 -3.99
CA GLY A 541 9.51 8.30 -4.52
C GLY A 541 9.00 7.64 -5.80
N ASN A 542 7.75 7.13 -5.77
CA ASN A 542 7.11 6.55 -6.95
C ASN A 542 6.94 7.54 -8.10
N SER A 543 6.54 8.79 -7.81
CA SER A 543 6.41 9.86 -8.82
C SER A 543 7.77 10.30 -9.41
N GLY A 544 8.85 10.08 -8.66
CA GLY A 544 10.23 10.41 -9.07
C GLY A 544 10.90 9.32 -9.91
N LEU A 545 10.35 8.10 -9.95
CA LEU A 545 10.86 7.01 -10.77
C LEU A 545 10.58 7.29 -12.24
N LYS A 546 11.56 7.90 -12.91
CA LYS A 546 11.56 8.07 -14.37
C LYS A 546 12.38 6.96 -15.02
N PRO A 547 11.93 6.41 -16.16
CA PRO A 547 12.72 5.43 -16.89
C PRO A 547 14.06 6.06 -17.28
N LYS A 548 15.15 5.29 -17.16
CA LYS A 548 16.45 5.73 -17.65
C LYS A 548 16.40 5.83 -19.17
N ASP A 549 16.89 6.94 -19.71
CA ASP A 549 17.10 7.10 -21.14
C ASP A 549 18.07 5.99 -21.60
N ASN A 550 17.63 5.15 -22.55
CA ASN A 550 18.31 3.98 -23.14
C ASN A 550 17.94 2.58 -22.61
N GLU A 551 17.07 2.42 -21.62
CA GLU A 551 16.54 1.09 -21.25
C GLU A 551 15.28 0.76 -22.07
N MET A 552 15.28 -0.39 -22.78
CA MET A 552 14.13 -0.88 -23.54
C MET A 552 13.03 -1.42 -22.60
N ASN A 553 12.33 -0.51 -21.92
CA ASN A 553 11.20 -0.83 -21.06
C ASN A 553 9.95 -1.20 -21.88
N SER A 554 9.16 -2.14 -21.37
CA SER A 554 7.87 -2.50 -21.99
C SER A 554 6.85 -1.38 -21.82
N LYS A 555 5.92 -1.24 -22.79
CA LYS A 555 4.81 -0.28 -22.74
C LYS A 555 3.50 -0.99 -22.37
N PRO A 556 2.52 -0.32 -21.76
CA PRO A 556 1.26 -0.94 -21.35
C PRO A 556 0.53 -1.72 -22.46
N TRP A 557 0.56 -1.21 -23.70
CA TRP A 557 -0.06 -1.89 -24.85
C TRP A 557 0.71 -3.15 -25.31
N HIS A 558 1.99 -3.33 -24.92
CA HIS A 558 2.75 -4.55 -25.21
C HIS A 558 2.18 -5.77 -24.46
N TRP A 559 1.57 -5.56 -23.29
CA TRP A 559 1.23 -6.64 -22.36
C TRP A 559 0.06 -7.52 -22.83
N PRO A 560 -1.09 -6.96 -23.30
CA PRO A 560 -2.21 -7.79 -23.73
C PRO A 560 -1.91 -8.64 -24.97
N VAL A 561 -1.06 -8.14 -25.87
CA VAL A 561 -0.68 -8.86 -27.10
C VAL A 561 0.56 -9.75 -26.92
N ASN A 562 1.17 -9.74 -25.74
CA ASN A 562 2.41 -10.46 -25.43
C ASN A 562 3.58 -10.11 -26.39
N TYR A 563 3.73 -8.82 -26.71
CA TYR A 563 4.68 -8.34 -27.73
C TYR A 563 6.14 -8.48 -27.30
N GLN A 564 6.45 -8.22 -26.03
CA GLN A 564 7.80 -8.26 -25.48
C GLN A 564 7.76 -8.85 -24.07
N GLY A 565 8.60 -9.85 -23.82
CA GLY A 565 8.80 -10.45 -22.50
C GLY A 565 9.92 -9.78 -21.71
N LEU A 566 10.13 -10.25 -20.48
CA LEU A 566 11.14 -9.72 -19.56
C LEU A 566 12.23 -10.75 -19.29
N ARG A 567 13.50 -10.34 -19.38
CA ARG A 567 14.66 -11.19 -19.06
C ARG A 567 14.90 -11.16 -17.55
N PHE A 568 14.80 -12.31 -16.89
CA PHE A 568 15.02 -12.45 -15.44
C PHE A 568 16.46 -12.82 -15.09
N SER A 569 17.16 -13.52 -15.99
CA SER A 569 18.54 -13.94 -15.74
C SER A 569 19.32 -14.27 -17.03
N GLY A 570 20.65 -14.31 -16.90
CA GLY A 570 21.59 -14.71 -17.94
C GLY A 570 22.27 -13.54 -18.64
N VAL A 571 23.48 -13.20 -18.18
CA VAL A 571 24.41 -12.29 -18.91
C VAL A 571 25.35 -13.11 -19.80
N ASN A 572 25.75 -14.31 -19.35
CA ASN A 572 26.67 -15.19 -20.05
C ASN A 572 25.92 -16.23 -20.91
N GLU A 573 26.60 -16.81 -21.91
CA GLU A 573 26.04 -17.86 -22.79
C GLU A 573 25.92 -19.23 -22.11
N THR A 574 26.68 -19.45 -21.03
CA THR A 574 26.80 -20.75 -20.34
C THR A 574 25.86 -20.91 -19.15
N GLU A 575 25.10 -19.88 -18.77
CA GLU A 575 24.22 -19.88 -17.59
C GLU A 575 22.75 -20.07 -17.96
N TYR A 576 22.00 -20.76 -17.10
CA TYR A 576 20.56 -20.93 -17.24
C TYR A 576 19.85 -19.57 -17.34
N ARG A 577 19.13 -19.36 -18.45
CA ARG A 577 18.39 -18.13 -18.73
C ARG A 577 16.93 -18.30 -18.32
N VAL A 578 16.46 -17.40 -17.46
CA VAL A 578 15.04 -17.32 -17.08
C VAL A 578 14.43 -16.17 -17.86
N TYR A 579 13.36 -16.45 -18.60
CA TYR A 579 12.63 -15.48 -19.40
C TYR A 579 11.15 -15.52 -19.04
N LEU A 580 10.60 -14.37 -18.69
CA LEU A 580 9.19 -14.20 -18.44
C LEU A 580 8.49 -13.88 -19.76
N LEU A 581 7.67 -14.82 -20.20
CA LEU A 581 6.77 -14.66 -21.33
C LEU A 581 5.44 -15.31 -20.96
N GLY A 582 4.32 -14.60 -21.17
CA GLY A 582 3.00 -15.21 -21.06
C GLY A 582 2.85 -16.30 -22.13
N ASN A 583 2.00 -17.29 -21.90
CA ASN A 583 1.68 -18.26 -22.95
C ASN A 583 0.89 -17.52 -24.07
N PRO A 584 1.44 -17.36 -25.30
CA PRO A 584 0.81 -16.54 -26.32
C PRO A 584 -0.60 -17.00 -26.71
N VAL A 585 -0.82 -18.32 -26.75
CA VAL A 585 -2.12 -18.91 -27.09
C VAL A 585 -3.17 -18.46 -26.06
N ILE A 586 -2.82 -18.56 -24.79
CA ILE A 586 -3.68 -18.19 -23.66
C ILE A 586 -3.96 -16.68 -23.67
N TRP A 587 -2.94 -15.84 -23.91
CA TRP A 587 -3.08 -14.39 -23.97
C TRP A 587 -4.00 -13.93 -25.11
N TRP A 588 -3.79 -14.47 -26.31
CA TRP A 588 -4.58 -14.07 -27.48
C TRP A 588 -6.02 -14.60 -27.40
N LEU A 589 -6.23 -15.81 -26.86
CA LEU A 589 -7.58 -16.32 -26.61
C LEU A 589 -8.31 -15.47 -25.56
N ASN A 590 -7.62 -15.00 -24.52
CA ASN A 590 -8.21 -14.09 -23.54
C ASN A 590 -8.63 -12.76 -24.20
N LEU A 591 -7.74 -12.17 -25.01
CA LEU A 591 -8.01 -10.92 -25.71
C LEU A 591 -9.18 -11.06 -26.70
N LEU A 592 -9.23 -12.16 -27.45
CA LEU A 592 -10.35 -12.49 -28.33
C LEU A 592 -11.65 -12.64 -27.53
N SER A 593 -11.61 -13.34 -26.40
CA SER A 593 -12.78 -13.56 -25.54
C SER A 593 -13.31 -12.24 -24.95
N LEU A 594 -12.43 -11.32 -24.55
CA LEU A 594 -12.79 -9.99 -24.07
C LEU A 594 -13.49 -9.17 -25.17
N GLY A 595 -12.93 -9.20 -26.39
CA GLY A 595 -13.53 -8.54 -27.54
C GLY A 595 -14.90 -9.11 -27.89
N LEU A 596 -15.02 -10.44 -27.93
CA LEU A 596 -16.29 -11.13 -28.18
C LEU A 596 -17.33 -10.78 -27.12
N TYR A 597 -16.95 -10.75 -25.84
CA TYR A 597 -17.84 -10.38 -24.75
C TYR A 597 -18.42 -8.97 -24.92
N LEU A 598 -17.60 -7.98 -25.26
CA LEU A 598 -18.06 -6.60 -25.50
C LEU A 598 -19.06 -6.54 -26.67
N VAL A 599 -18.78 -7.27 -27.75
CA VAL A 599 -19.70 -7.34 -28.91
C VAL A 599 -21.01 -8.00 -28.52
N MET A 600 -20.98 -9.10 -27.77
CA MET A 600 -22.18 -9.79 -27.30
C MET A 600 -23.03 -8.90 -26.40
N VAL A 601 -22.42 -8.21 -25.43
CA VAL A 601 -23.12 -7.29 -24.52
C VAL A 601 -23.72 -6.12 -25.28
N ALA A 602 -23.00 -5.53 -26.23
CA ALA A 602 -23.51 -4.43 -27.05
C ALA A 602 -24.69 -4.88 -27.93
N ALA A 603 -24.59 -6.05 -28.56
CA ALA A 603 -25.66 -6.63 -29.36
C ALA A 603 -26.90 -6.95 -28.51
N ALA A 604 -26.72 -7.57 -27.34
CA ALA A 604 -27.80 -7.87 -26.40
C ALA A 604 -28.49 -6.60 -25.89
N SER A 605 -27.72 -5.57 -25.54
CA SER A 605 -28.26 -4.28 -25.09
C SER A 605 -29.06 -3.58 -26.18
N LEU A 606 -28.58 -3.63 -27.43
CA LEU A 606 -29.30 -3.07 -28.58
C LEU A 606 -30.59 -3.86 -28.90
N ALA A 607 -30.54 -5.19 -28.81
CA ALA A 607 -31.69 -6.06 -29.03
C ALA A 607 -32.78 -5.80 -27.98
N LEU A 608 -32.40 -5.70 -26.70
CA LEU A 608 -33.29 -5.32 -25.59
C LEU A 608 -33.93 -3.95 -25.82
N HIS A 609 -33.15 -2.93 -26.19
CA HIS A 609 -33.69 -1.60 -26.47
C HIS A 609 -34.64 -1.56 -27.67
N ARG A 610 -34.48 -2.46 -28.64
CA ARG A 610 -35.34 -2.57 -29.82
C ARG A 610 -36.56 -3.47 -29.61
N GLY A 611 -36.78 -4.00 -28.41
CA GLY A 611 -37.92 -4.88 -28.11
C GLY A 611 -37.84 -6.25 -28.80
N VAL A 612 -36.65 -6.66 -29.25
CA VAL A 612 -36.44 -8.01 -29.78
C VAL A 612 -36.40 -8.96 -28.58
N HIS A 613 -37.50 -9.68 -28.35
CA HIS A 613 -37.60 -10.63 -27.25
C HIS A 613 -36.54 -11.74 -27.38
N PHE A 614 -35.96 -12.13 -26.24
CA PHE A 614 -34.82 -13.03 -26.05
C PHE A 614 -34.95 -14.44 -26.66
N TYR A 615 -36.07 -14.76 -27.32
CA TYR A 615 -36.32 -16.04 -27.99
C TYR A 615 -35.24 -16.41 -29.03
N LEU A 616 -34.69 -15.43 -29.77
CA LEU A 616 -33.66 -15.69 -30.78
C LEU A 616 -32.29 -16.12 -30.20
N PHE A 617 -32.06 -15.95 -28.90
CA PHE A 617 -30.81 -16.31 -28.23
C PHE A 617 -30.90 -17.60 -27.39
N ASN A 618 -32.02 -18.33 -27.48
CA ASN A 618 -32.20 -19.63 -26.84
C ASN A 618 -31.08 -20.67 -27.13
N PRO A 619 -30.35 -20.64 -28.27
CA PRO A 619 -29.21 -21.54 -28.46
C PRO A 619 -27.96 -21.19 -27.62
N LEU A 620 -27.92 -20.03 -26.96
CA LEU A 620 -26.78 -19.58 -26.14
C LEU A 620 -26.94 -19.89 -24.63
N SER A 621 -28.09 -20.41 -24.18
CA SER A 621 -28.27 -20.92 -22.81
C SER A 621 -27.62 -22.29 -22.65
N TYR A 622 -26.28 -22.31 -22.67
CA TYR A 622 -25.50 -23.46 -22.25
C TYR A 622 -25.93 -23.89 -20.82
N GLY A 623 -26.53 -25.08 -20.69
CA GLY A 623 -26.93 -25.66 -19.41
C GLY A 623 -28.36 -26.22 -19.34
N MET A 624 -29.20 -25.97 -20.34
CA MET A 624 -30.55 -26.54 -20.37
C MET A 624 -30.50 -28.04 -20.74
N ARG A 625 -30.92 -28.91 -19.81
CA ARG A 625 -31.16 -30.34 -20.05
C ARG A 625 -32.62 -30.67 -19.73
N GLY A 626 -33.30 -31.34 -20.65
CA GLY A 626 -34.67 -31.82 -20.47
C GLY A 626 -35.43 -31.92 -21.80
N PRO A 627 -36.56 -32.65 -21.83
CA PRO A 627 -37.43 -32.71 -23.01
C PRO A 627 -37.99 -31.32 -23.36
N LEU A 628 -38.24 -31.08 -24.65
CA LEU A 628 -38.75 -29.80 -25.17
C LEU A 628 -40.01 -29.35 -24.42
N ALA A 629 -40.28 -28.04 -24.40
CA ALA A 629 -41.46 -27.44 -23.73
C ALA A 629 -42.82 -27.98 -24.23
N HIS A 630 -42.82 -28.78 -25.30
CA HIS A 630 -43.99 -29.45 -25.83
C HIS A 630 -44.37 -30.72 -25.04
N ASP A 631 -43.44 -31.29 -24.28
CA ASP A 631 -43.66 -32.44 -23.40
C ASP A 631 -44.27 -31.96 -22.06
N PRO A 632 -45.49 -32.41 -21.69
CA PRO A 632 -46.15 -32.02 -20.44
C PRO A 632 -45.37 -32.39 -19.18
N ALA A 633 -44.46 -33.37 -19.26
CA ALA A 633 -43.57 -33.75 -18.17
C ALA A 633 -42.29 -32.88 -18.09
N SER A 634 -42.11 -31.95 -19.03
CA SER A 634 -40.98 -31.03 -19.04
C SER A 634 -41.16 -29.93 -17.99
N THR A 635 -40.06 -29.61 -17.29
CA THR A 635 -39.98 -28.43 -16.41
C THR A 635 -40.18 -27.11 -17.18
N MET A 636 -40.16 -27.15 -18.52
CA MET A 636 -40.42 -26.02 -19.41
C MET A 636 -41.87 -25.94 -19.91
N ALA A 637 -42.76 -26.87 -19.53
CA ALA A 637 -44.15 -26.87 -19.97
C ALA A 637 -44.90 -25.57 -19.58
N GLY A 638 -44.55 -24.96 -18.44
CA GLY A 638 -45.10 -23.68 -18.00
C GLY A 638 -44.64 -22.45 -18.82
N LEU A 639 -43.65 -22.60 -19.70
CA LEU A 639 -43.19 -21.56 -20.63
C LEU A 639 -43.90 -21.66 -21.99
N LYS A 640 -44.84 -22.60 -22.16
CA LYS A 640 -45.68 -22.71 -23.36
C LYS A 640 -46.74 -21.61 -23.34
N TRP A 641 -46.50 -20.54 -24.09
CA TRP A 641 -47.40 -19.38 -24.20
C TRP A 641 -48.10 -19.29 -25.56
N MET A 642 -47.81 -20.21 -26.49
CA MET A 642 -48.46 -20.34 -27.79
C MET A 642 -48.75 -21.81 -28.11
N ASP A 643 -49.88 -22.08 -28.76
CA ASP A 643 -50.39 -23.43 -29.01
C ASP A 643 -49.75 -24.15 -30.21
N SER A 644 -49.11 -23.42 -31.12
CA SER A 644 -48.34 -24.00 -32.21
C SER A 644 -47.16 -23.11 -32.58
N TRP A 645 -46.00 -23.74 -32.71
CA TRP A 645 -44.86 -23.19 -33.44
C TRP A 645 -45.06 -23.60 -34.89
N GLU A 646 -45.85 -22.83 -35.65
CA GLU A 646 -45.82 -22.98 -37.10
C GLU A 646 -44.57 -22.26 -37.61
N PHE A 647 -43.71 -23.06 -38.24
CA PHE A 647 -42.32 -22.76 -38.61
C PHE A 647 -42.18 -21.74 -39.75
#